data_AF-A0A931S249-F1
#
_entry.id   AF-A0A931S249-F1
#
_cell.length_a   1.000
_cell.length_b   1.000
_cell.length_c   1.000
_cell.angle_alpha   90.00
_cell.angle_beta   90.00
_cell.angle_gamma   90.00
#
_symmetry.space_group_name_H-M   'P 1'
#
loop_
_entity.id
_entity.type
_entity.pdbx_description
1 polymer ?
#
loop_
_entity_poly.entity_id
_entity_poly.type
_entity_poly.pdbx_seq_one_letter_code
_entity_poly.pdbx_strand_id
1 'polypeptide(L)'
;MTTIILKLVRLFYNEKVEDACTRLLYFFNTLNSFFIFSGLASLTFLVWYLKLTDVYLNPIALLTMFVSLIAFFIILRIADFYPTFILFNLPAFILLISYAGGSIALQSLIPNIIIFALIQAIFMGVPDSIVGRNLGIIPKKFLWSLITIAPTTVSFLISVYFSLHLTLLLYVSQIPKSPTINLALWGLILLAGLLTYAVRPRNKYSKNFRVPHHGAQYKRVILLAIDGCRYDVFRTLKLPNLEKLASEGARFKNGLETIYRALTNPGFASLMTGCPPEVHGIRDNNFGQEIRVEGLPDITPTKIYGSMHMKHFAKKEWEVKVISLPTHSIYHSDDEMMKLLKEDLLRDSKTRLFVTDFSEADFLGHAYGSTSEDYKNAIIRIDRRIGEFVEWLKLNNLAEDTALIVTSDHGTSEIDHSYKIRPGEKYVPCILWGKHLKKGYVYEERYSIMDIPCNIAYLLGIPYPNKARGRVFLEAFANIDAEAEKTKWVADMNNAFYSAFSNDYIEEHPEIYEGDGQWWSHQFHRLLSGPLKDKKINILDFGAGAGFVGQTFQGLHQLQDRVQDFVVYDSNKEILETAKSYLKKGYFRFESSFETIEKNEKYFDIIAINSVLHHFYDPKTILERLKKLLKPGGIFIGAHEPNKRFFRNRIAALLASLFKRLGGGKTFDDQKLETMNHYLSNLYGQKLHYSKEEIFQIAEFHSPIEQSQYGVDREIGFDSNVLENEFYKDFEVLELKSYTSFFHRKNLKKFPVVQKILERLFHSLFKSGNLLSYVVRSV
;
A
#
# COMPACT_ATOMS: atom_id res chain seq x y z
N MET A 1 30.05 3.80 47.40
CA MET A 1 29.58 5.07 46.79
C MET A 1 28.84 4.82 45.48
N THR A 2 29.43 4.07 44.53
CA THR A 2 28.82 3.71 43.23
C THR A 2 27.47 2.98 43.35
N THR A 3 27.33 2.05 44.31
CA THR A 3 26.08 1.32 44.56
C THR A 3 24.96 2.20 45.13
N ILE A 4 25.33 3.26 45.87
CA ILE A 4 24.38 4.22 46.46
C ILE A 4 23.92 5.21 45.38
N ILE A 5 24.85 5.69 44.54
CA ILE A 5 24.53 6.53 43.39
C ILE A 5 23.62 5.79 42.40
N LEU A 6 23.90 4.52 42.08
CA LEU A 6 23.04 3.69 41.23
C LEU A 6 21.64 3.47 41.84
N LYS A 7 21.54 3.30 43.17
CA LYS A 7 20.25 3.22 43.85
C LYS A 7 19.48 4.55 43.82
N LEU A 8 20.17 5.68 44.03
CA LEU A 8 19.58 7.02 43.98
C LEU A 8 19.12 7.38 42.56
N VAL A 9 19.92 7.05 41.54
CA VAL A 9 19.54 7.20 40.13
C VAL A 9 18.32 6.34 39.82
N ARG A 10 18.26 5.06 40.25
CA ARG A 10 17.07 4.21 40.05
C ARG A 10 15.82 4.67 40.82
N LEU A 11 15.99 5.38 41.94
CA LEU A 11 14.87 5.95 42.70
C LEU A 11 14.32 7.21 42.02
N PHE A 12 15.18 8.01 41.38
CA PHE A 12 14.82 9.28 40.75
C PHE A 12 14.42 9.12 39.27
N TYR A 13 15.11 8.27 38.53
CA TYR A 13 14.79 7.86 37.16
C TYR A 13 13.88 6.62 37.22
N ASN A 14 12.58 6.85 37.21
CA ASN A 14 11.55 5.83 37.04
C ASN A 14 10.80 6.07 35.72
N GLU A 15 9.98 5.11 35.30
CA GLU A 15 9.20 5.18 34.05
C GLU A 15 8.42 6.51 33.91
N LYS A 16 7.93 7.10 35.00
CA LYS A 16 7.18 8.37 34.93
C LYS A 16 8.08 9.58 34.66
N VAL A 17 9.26 9.61 35.28
CA VAL A 17 10.23 10.69 35.08
C VAL A 17 10.82 10.61 33.68
N GLU A 18 11.14 9.41 33.22
CA GLU A 18 11.59 9.23 31.86
C GLU A 18 10.47 9.50 30.84
N ASP A 19 9.25 9.00 31.05
CA ASP A 19 8.11 9.34 30.21
C ASP A 19 7.91 10.87 30.17
N ALA A 20 8.11 11.58 31.29
CA ALA A 20 8.10 13.05 31.31
C ALA A 20 9.27 13.69 30.54
N CYS A 21 10.51 13.23 30.74
CA CYS A 21 11.70 13.74 30.04
C CYS A 21 11.65 13.44 28.54
N THR A 22 11.19 12.25 28.17
CA THR A 22 10.97 11.80 26.80
C THR A 22 9.83 12.60 26.19
N ARG A 23 8.69 12.78 26.88
CA ARG A 23 7.63 13.70 26.41
C ARG A 23 8.13 15.11 26.20
N LEU A 24 8.98 15.63 27.09
CA LEU A 24 9.55 16.97 26.98
C LEU A 24 10.49 17.07 25.77
N LEU A 25 11.41 16.11 25.63
CA LEU A 25 12.30 16.01 24.49
C LEU A 25 11.53 15.87 23.17
N TYR A 26 10.60 14.93 23.11
CA TYR A 26 9.79 14.71 21.92
C TYR A 26 8.93 15.91 21.64
N PHE A 27 8.29 16.53 22.64
CA PHE A 27 7.57 17.78 22.45
C PHE A 27 8.45 18.74 21.65
N PHE A 28 9.70 18.97 22.07
CA PHE A 28 10.63 19.83 21.35
C PHE A 28 11.06 19.32 19.96
N ASN A 29 11.11 18.00 19.76
CA ASN A 29 11.47 17.34 18.49
C ASN A 29 10.26 16.85 17.66
N THR A 30 9.03 17.33 17.94
CA THR A 30 7.83 16.93 17.19
C THR A 30 7.52 17.93 16.08
N LEU A 31 6.77 17.49 15.08
CA LEU A 31 6.18 18.39 14.07
C LEU A 31 5.28 19.49 14.65
N ASN A 32 4.70 19.27 15.82
CA ASN A 32 3.76 20.21 16.42
C ASN A 32 4.49 21.36 17.13
N SER A 33 5.67 21.14 17.71
CA SER A 33 6.43 22.21 18.36
C SER A 33 6.97 23.24 17.39
N PHE A 34 7.25 22.86 16.14
CA PHE A 34 7.60 23.80 15.06
C PHE A 34 6.67 25.01 15.01
N PHE A 35 5.36 24.79 15.16
CA PHE A 35 4.35 25.84 15.10
C PHE A 35 4.40 26.76 16.29
N ILE A 36 4.61 26.20 17.47
CA ILE A 36 4.76 26.95 18.71
C ILE A 36 5.99 27.85 18.60
N PHE A 37 7.11 27.30 18.14
CA PHE A 37 8.35 28.07 17.95
C PHE A 37 8.24 29.09 16.83
N SER A 38 7.60 28.75 15.71
CA SER A 38 7.36 29.70 14.62
C SER A 38 6.46 30.84 15.07
N GLY A 39 5.43 30.55 15.88
CA GLY A 39 4.54 31.53 16.50
C GLY A 39 5.28 32.43 17.50
N LEU A 40 6.09 31.85 18.38
CA LEU A 40 6.93 32.59 19.33
C LEU A 40 7.92 33.50 18.61
N ALA A 41 8.64 32.99 17.61
CA ALA A 41 9.57 33.79 16.81
C ALA A 41 8.86 34.94 16.09
N SER A 42 7.68 34.67 15.51
CA SER A 42 6.86 35.69 14.86
C SER A 42 6.37 36.76 15.84
N LEU A 43 5.95 36.36 17.03
CA LEU A 43 5.52 37.27 18.09
C LEU A 43 6.69 38.12 18.60
N THR A 44 7.85 37.52 18.85
CA THR A 44 9.05 38.23 19.29
C THR A 44 9.45 39.29 18.27
N PHE A 45 9.43 38.97 16.98
CA PHE A 45 9.66 39.96 15.93
C PHE A 45 8.59 41.04 15.92
N LEU A 46 7.32 40.68 15.95
CA LEU A 46 6.22 41.64 15.89
C LEU A 46 6.30 42.65 17.04
N VAL A 47 6.57 42.19 18.26
CA VAL A 47 6.77 43.05 19.44
C VAL A 47 8.01 43.93 19.28
N TRP A 48 9.12 43.39 18.78
CA TRP A 48 10.33 44.16 18.53
C TRP A 48 10.12 45.25 17.48
N TYR A 49 9.46 44.93 16.38
CA TYR A 49 9.16 45.86 15.30
C TYR A 49 8.21 46.98 15.77
N LEU A 50 7.12 46.62 16.46
CA LEU A 50 6.14 47.60 16.94
C LEU A 50 6.75 48.58 17.96
N LYS A 51 7.75 48.14 18.75
CA LYS A 51 8.55 49.02 19.62
C LYS A 51 9.44 49.99 18.83
N LEU A 52 9.93 49.59 17.66
CA LEU A 52 10.75 50.46 16.81
C LEU A 52 9.92 51.48 16.03
N THR A 53 8.63 51.20 15.79
CA THR A 53 7.75 52.04 14.97
C THR A 53 6.71 52.84 15.76
N ASP A 54 6.73 52.81 17.10
CA ASP A 54 5.75 53.48 17.98
C ASP A 54 4.27 53.14 17.68
N VAL A 55 4.01 51.94 17.16
CA VAL A 55 2.65 51.47 16.83
C VAL A 55 2.11 50.61 17.97
N TYR A 56 0.95 51.00 18.51
CA TYR A 56 0.29 50.26 19.59
C TYR A 56 -0.38 48.97 19.09
N LEU A 57 -0.19 47.88 19.84
CA LEU A 57 -0.75 46.57 19.51
C LEU A 57 -2.22 46.51 19.97
N ASN A 58 -3.16 46.60 19.02
CA ASN A 58 -4.59 46.51 19.32
C ASN A 58 -4.95 45.08 19.81
N PRO A 59 -5.77 44.88 20.86
CA PRO A 59 -6.24 43.55 21.27
C PRO A 59 -6.84 42.70 20.13
N ILE A 60 -7.49 43.33 19.15
CA ILE A 60 -8.02 42.66 17.95
C ILE A 60 -6.87 42.05 17.11
N ALA A 61 -5.70 42.70 17.07
CA ALA A 61 -4.52 42.19 16.37
C ALA A 61 -3.98 40.88 16.98
N LEU A 62 -3.98 40.77 18.32
CA LEU A 62 -3.61 39.52 19.01
C LEU A 62 -4.57 38.39 18.68
N LEU A 63 -5.87 38.70 18.59
CA LEU A 63 -6.88 37.73 18.19
C LEU A 63 -6.69 37.30 16.72
N THR A 64 -6.49 38.25 15.81
CA THR A 64 -6.19 37.97 14.39
C THR A 64 -4.92 37.14 14.23
N MET A 65 -3.91 37.39 15.05
CA MET A 65 -2.69 36.59 15.08
C MET A 65 -2.97 35.15 15.48
N PHE A 66 -3.72 34.95 16.55
CA PHE A 66 -4.08 33.62 17.03
C PHE A 66 -4.90 32.83 15.98
N VAL A 67 -5.89 33.47 15.37
CA VAL A 67 -6.70 32.88 14.28
C VAL A 67 -5.85 32.52 13.07
N SER A 68 -4.93 33.40 12.65
CA SER A 68 -4.05 33.16 11.51
C SER A 68 -3.09 32.00 11.77
N LEU A 69 -2.54 31.91 12.98
CA LEU A 69 -1.70 30.80 13.41
C LEU A 69 -2.46 29.46 13.34
N ILE A 70 -3.70 29.42 13.84
CA ILE A 70 -4.56 28.22 13.78
C ILE A 70 -4.88 27.85 12.33
N ALA A 71 -5.30 28.80 11.50
CA ALA A 71 -5.63 28.56 10.11
C ALA A 71 -4.43 28.01 9.33
N PHE A 72 -3.26 28.60 9.53
CA PHE A 72 -2.02 28.15 8.91
C PHE A 72 -1.61 26.75 9.38
N PHE A 73 -1.78 26.44 10.66
CA PHE A 73 -1.58 25.09 11.20
C PHE A 73 -2.52 24.07 10.57
N ILE A 74 -3.81 24.39 10.41
CA ILE A 74 -4.79 23.51 9.76
C ILE A 74 -4.38 23.24 8.31
N ILE A 75 -4.01 24.27 7.54
CA ILE A 75 -3.60 24.11 6.14
C ILE A 75 -2.33 23.26 6.04
N LEU A 76 -1.40 23.42 6.97
CA LEU A 76 -0.19 22.61 6.98
C LEU A 76 -0.44 21.17 7.42
N ARG A 77 -1.38 20.92 8.32
CA ARG A 77 -1.89 19.57 8.60
C ARG A 77 -2.52 18.95 7.36
N ILE A 78 -3.27 19.71 6.56
CA ILE A 78 -3.78 19.25 5.26
C ILE A 78 -2.61 18.91 4.34
N ALA A 79 -1.60 19.79 4.23
CA ALA A 79 -0.40 19.53 3.47
C ALA A 79 0.47 18.37 4.02
N ASP A 80 0.11 17.78 5.17
CA ASP A 80 0.93 16.83 5.92
C ASP A 80 2.35 17.37 6.18
N PHE A 81 2.48 18.68 6.36
CA PHE A 81 3.77 19.37 6.48
C PHE A 81 4.74 19.06 5.32
N TYR A 82 4.23 18.67 4.15
CA TYR A 82 5.07 18.17 3.06
C TYR A 82 5.78 19.33 2.33
N PRO A 83 7.06 19.17 1.95
CA PRO A 83 7.91 20.27 1.46
C PRO A 83 7.39 21.02 0.23
N THR A 84 6.65 20.34 -0.65
CA THR A 84 6.11 20.98 -1.86
C THR A 84 5.11 22.08 -1.54
N PHE A 85 4.63 22.17 -0.29
CA PHE A 85 3.84 23.30 0.17
C PHE A 85 4.58 24.62 -0.04
N ILE A 86 5.87 24.68 0.30
CA ILE A 86 6.66 25.90 0.12
C ILE A 86 6.70 26.32 -1.36
N LEU A 87 6.84 25.33 -2.27
CA LEU A 87 6.88 25.57 -3.71
C LEU A 87 5.52 26.05 -4.23
N PHE A 88 4.42 25.38 -3.86
CA PHE A 88 3.08 25.78 -4.30
C PHE A 88 2.58 27.06 -3.64
N ASN A 89 3.12 27.42 -2.47
CA ASN A 89 2.80 28.64 -1.74
C ASN A 89 3.68 29.84 -2.15
N LEU A 90 4.66 29.64 -3.04
CA LEU A 90 5.52 30.71 -3.54
C LEU A 90 4.74 31.92 -4.11
N PRO A 91 3.63 31.75 -4.86
CA PRO A 91 2.82 32.88 -5.31
C PRO A 91 2.24 33.72 -4.17
N ALA A 92 1.73 33.09 -3.11
CA ALA A 92 1.21 33.81 -1.95
C ALA A 92 2.34 34.50 -1.18
N PHE A 93 3.51 33.86 -1.07
CA PHE A 93 4.68 34.45 -0.43
C PHE A 93 5.20 35.68 -1.17
N ILE A 94 5.29 35.63 -2.50
CA ILE A 94 5.69 36.78 -3.34
C ILE A 94 4.70 37.93 -3.20
N LEU A 95 3.40 37.62 -3.24
CA LEU A 95 2.35 38.62 -3.02
C LEU A 95 2.49 39.26 -1.63
N LEU A 96 2.75 38.44 -0.61
CA LEU A 96 2.92 38.90 0.77
C LEU A 96 4.14 39.81 0.94
N ILE A 97 5.31 39.45 0.38
CA ILE A 97 6.51 40.30 0.39
C ILE A 97 6.26 41.62 -0.34
N SER A 98 5.62 41.57 -1.52
CA SER A 98 5.31 42.77 -2.31
C SER A 98 4.43 43.74 -1.53
N TYR A 99 3.58 43.20 -0.66
CA TYR A 99 2.61 43.97 0.11
C TYR A 99 3.14 44.48 1.46
N ALA A 100 4.01 43.70 2.11
CA ALA A 100 4.72 44.09 3.32
C ALA A 100 5.86 45.07 3.03
N GLY A 101 6.52 44.92 1.87
CA GLY A 101 7.75 45.63 1.51
C GLY A 101 8.99 44.73 1.70
N GLY A 102 9.90 44.77 0.71
CA GLY A 102 11.10 43.90 0.70
C GLY A 102 12.08 44.16 1.84
N SER A 103 12.19 45.41 2.30
CA SER A 103 13.03 45.77 3.47
C SER A 103 12.55 45.10 4.74
N ILE A 104 11.23 45.03 4.95
CA ILE A 104 10.62 44.40 6.12
C ILE A 104 10.85 42.88 6.08
N ALA A 105 10.67 42.25 4.91
CA ALA A 105 10.97 40.83 4.75
C ALA A 105 12.43 40.50 5.08
N LEU A 106 13.38 41.33 4.67
CA LEU A 106 14.80 41.15 4.99
C LEU A 106 15.10 41.35 6.49
N GLN A 107 14.52 42.38 7.10
CA GLN A 107 14.66 42.65 8.54
C GLN A 107 14.02 41.56 9.41
N SER A 108 12.97 40.91 8.93
CA SER A 108 12.36 39.76 9.61
C SER A 108 13.15 38.46 9.46
N LEU A 109 13.89 38.27 8.36
CA LEU A 109 14.58 37.01 8.09
C LEU A 109 15.71 36.73 9.10
N ILE A 110 16.55 37.72 9.42
CA ILE A 110 17.72 37.52 10.28
C ILE A 110 17.34 37.10 11.71
N PRO A 111 16.40 37.77 12.42
CA PRO A 111 15.96 37.33 13.74
C PRO A 111 15.35 35.93 13.73
N ASN A 112 14.57 35.58 12.70
CA ASN A 112 14.00 34.25 12.55
C ASN A 112 15.07 33.17 12.41
N ILE A 113 16.15 33.44 11.66
CA ILE A 113 17.31 32.54 11.57
C ILE A 113 18.02 32.39 12.92
N ILE A 114 18.25 33.49 13.64
CA ILE A 114 18.96 33.47 14.94
C ILE A 114 18.17 32.71 15.99
N ILE A 115 16.88 33.03 16.16
CA ILE A 115 16.00 32.35 17.12
C ILE A 115 15.99 30.84 16.82
N PHE A 116 15.90 30.48 15.54
CA PHE A 116 15.92 29.10 15.14
C PHE A 116 17.25 28.39 15.46
N ALA A 117 18.39 29.01 15.12
CA ALA A 117 19.71 28.45 15.43
C ALA A 117 19.92 28.24 16.94
N LEU A 118 19.39 29.16 17.78
CA LEU A 118 19.43 29.02 19.24
C LEU A 118 18.57 27.84 19.73
N ILE A 119 17.34 27.69 19.22
CA ILE A 119 16.47 26.55 19.54
C ILE A 119 17.15 25.24 19.15
N GLN A 120 17.71 25.17 17.94
CA GLN A 120 18.47 24.01 17.47
C GLN A 120 19.64 23.67 18.41
N ALA A 121 20.45 24.66 18.78
CA ALA A 121 21.59 24.45 19.66
C ALA A 121 21.19 23.96 21.06
N ILE A 122 20.11 24.52 21.63
CA ILE A 122 19.62 24.16 22.96
C ILE A 122 19.04 22.74 22.99
N PHE A 123 18.22 22.37 22.01
CA PHE A 123 17.49 21.10 22.06
C PHE A 123 18.20 19.92 21.38
N MET A 124 19.16 20.19 20.48
CA MET A 124 19.99 19.15 19.88
C MET A 124 21.36 18.98 20.53
N GLY A 125 21.80 19.95 21.35
CA GLY A 125 23.11 19.96 21.99
C GLY A 125 23.15 19.35 23.40
N VAL A 126 22.02 18.90 23.97
CA VAL A 126 21.98 18.36 25.34
C VAL A 126 22.24 16.84 25.32
N PRO A 127 23.14 16.31 26.17
CA PRO A 127 23.88 15.08 25.88
C PRO A 127 23.12 13.74 25.99
N ASP A 128 21.89 13.70 26.47
CA ASP A 128 21.22 12.43 26.80
C ASP A 128 19.96 12.13 25.98
N SER A 129 19.71 12.93 24.95
CA SER A 129 18.61 12.70 24.03
C SER A 129 19.10 12.48 22.61
N ILE A 130 19.27 11.22 22.22
CA ILE A 130 19.33 10.75 20.83
C ILE A 130 20.64 11.13 20.07
N VAL A 131 21.69 11.64 20.73
CA VAL A 131 22.96 11.97 20.04
C VAL A 131 24.19 11.55 20.82
N GLY A 132 25.12 10.91 20.12
CA GLY A 132 26.38 10.41 20.65
C GLY A 132 27.24 11.47 21.31
N ARG A 133 28.18 10.99 22.12
CA ARG A 133 29.24 11.76 22.83
C ARG A 133 30.22 12.48 21.89
N ASN A 134 29.83 12.67 20.62
CA ASN A 134 30.62 13.25 19.55
C ASN A 134 30.07 14.62 19.16
N LEU A 135 30.74 15.68 19.62
CA LEU A 135 30.40 17.07 19.32
C LEU A 135 30.42 17.39 17.81
N GLY A 136 31.09 16.58 16.99
CA GLY A 136 31.10 16.69 15.53
C GLY A 136 29.75 16.35 14.86
N ILE A 137 28.78 15.80 15.59
CA ILE A 137 27.42 15.54 15.06
C ILE A 137 26.59 16.82 14.99
N ILE A 138 26.74 17.75 15.94
CA ILE A 138 25.98 18.99 16.00
C ILE A 138 26.06 19.78 14.67
N PRO A 139 27.26 20.08 14.11
CA PRO A 139 27.35 20.77 12.83
C PRO A 139 26.80 19.94 11.66
N LYS A 140 26.90 18.59 11.71
CA LYS A 140 26.29 17.72 10.69
C LYS A 140 24.77 17.79 10.73
N LYS A 141 24.13 17.69 11.92
CA LYS A 141 22.67 17.81 12.08
C LYS A 141 22.18 19.17 11.62
N PHE A 142 22.88 20.24 11.99
CA PHE A 142 22.57 21.58 11.51
C PHE A 142 22.64 21.69 9.99
N LEU A 143 23.75 21.26 9.37
CA LEU A 143 23.92 21.29 7.92
C LEU A 143 22.87 20.44 7.21
N TRP A 144 22.59 19.24 7.74
CA TRP A 144 21.56 18.38 7.19
C TRP A 144 20.17 19.00 7.31
N SER A 145 19.84 19.71 8.40
CA SER A 145 18.55 20.41 8.55
C SER A 145 18.28 21.50 7.49
N LEU A 146 19.32 21.96 6.77
CA LEU A 146 19.18 22.87 5.62
C LEU A 146 18.63 22.15 4.38
N ILE A 147 18.82 20.84 4.26
CA ILE A 147 18.48 20.04 3.07
C ILE A 147 17.55 18.85 3.40
N THR A 148 17.36 18.55 4.67
CA THR A 148 16.38 17.62 5.22
C THR A 148 15.24 18.40 5.82
N ILE A 149 14.09 17.76 5.79
CA ILE A 149 12.87 18.33 6.31
C ILE A 149 12.42 17.56 7.55
N ALA A 150 13.30 16.75 8.16
CA ALA A 150 12.96 15.71 9.13
C ALA A 150 12.08 16.19 10.30
N PRO A 151 11.23 15.31 10.88
CA PRO A 151 10.46 15.63 12.08
C PRO A 151 11.37 15.77 13.32
N THR A 152 12.37 14.89 13.39
CA THR A 152 13.34 14.65 14.47
C THR A 152 14.42 15.73 14.55
N THR A 153 14.93 16.20 13.41
CA THR A 153 15.63 17.49 13.33
C THR A 153 14.68 18.56 12.89
N VAL A 154 14.25 19.46 13.79
CA VAL A 154 13.39 20.57 13.41
C VAL A 154 13.99 21.21 12.14
N SER A 155 13.30 21.13 10.99
CA SER A 155 13.83 21.52 9.69
C SER A 155 14.04 23.03 9.61
N PHE A 156 15.26 23.44 9.31
CA PHE A 156 15.65 24.85 9.24
C PHE A 156 14.85 25.61 8.18
N LEU A 157 14.87 25.11 6.93
CA LEU A 157 14.19 25.79 5.82
C LEU A 157 12.70 25.94 6.07
N ILE A 158 12.07 24.88 6.56
CA ILE A 158 10.63 24.86 6.87
C ILE A 158 10.31 25.86 7.99
N SER A 159 11.06 25.83 9.07
CA SER A 159 10.78 26.65 10.25
C SER A 159 11.01 28.12 9.97
N VAL A 160 12.14 28.47 9.36
CA VAL A 160 12.47 29.85 8.99
C VAL A 160 11.50 30.37 7.93
N TYR A 161 11.14 29.54 6.92
CA TYR A 161 10.13 29.93 5.95
C TYR A 161 8.79 30.22 6.64
N PHE A 162 8.33 29.35 7.54
CA PHE A 162 7.02 29.51 8.17
C PHE A 162 6.97 30.64 9.18
N SER A 163 8.01 30.80 10.00
CA SER A 163 8.07 31.90 10.94
C SER A 163 8.17 33.23 10.20
N LEU A 164 8.92 33.31 9.10
CA LEU A 164 8.95 34.50 8.23
C LEU A 164 7.59 34.75 7.55
N HIS A 165 6.96 33.73 6.98
CA HIS A 165 5.67 33.84 6.29
C HIS A 165 4.58 34.29 7.25
N LEU A 166 4.52 33.71 8.45
CA LEU A 166 3.60 34.12 9.51
C LEU A 166 3.91 35.55 9.97
N THR A 167 5.17 35.89 10.21
CA THR A 167 5.59 37.26 10.58
C THR A 167 5.07 38.30 9.59
N LEU A 168 5.25 38.06 8.28
CA LEU A 168 4.80 38.97 7.23
C LEU A 168 3.28 39.04 7.13
N LEU A 169 2.59 37.90 7.31
CA LEU A 169 1.13 37.84 7.33
C LEU A 169 0.56 38.67 8.48
N LEU A 170 1.15 38.56 9.66
CA LEU A 170 0.78 39.33 10.85
C LEU A 170 1.06 40.81 10.64
N TYR A 171 2.23 41.17 10.12
CA TYR A 171 2.55 42.55 9.79
C TYR A 171 1.52 43.16 8.82
N VAL A 172 1.21 42.46 7.73
CA VAL A 172 0.21 42.89 6.74
C VAL A 172 -1.18 43.04 7.34
N SER A 173 -1.56 42.20 8.30
CA SER A 173 -2.86 42.29 8.97
C SER A 173 -3.05 43.56 9.81
N GLN A 174 -1.96 44.26 10.16
CA GLN A 174 -2.01 45.54 10.88
C GLN A 174 -2.22 46.74 9.96
N ILE A 175 -2.06 46.58 8.64
CA ILE A 175 -2.16 47.68 7.68
C ILE A 175 -3.61 47.79 7.19
N PRO A 176 -4.28 48.94 7.32
CA PRO A 176 -5.68 49.11 6.92
C PRO A 176 -5.84 48.97 5.40
N LYS A 177 -6.39 47.84 4.91
CA LYS A 177 -6.48 47.55 3.46
C LYS A 177 -7.64 46.61 3.05
N SER A 178 -7.78 46.42 1.72
CA SER A 178 -8.86 45.72 1.00
C SER A 178 -9.06 44.24 1.41
N PRO A 179 -10.29 43.81 1.74
CA PRO A 179 -10.64 42.41 2.01
C PRO A 179 -10.29 41.43 0.88
N THR A 180 -10.27 41.90 -0.38
CA THR A 180 -10.02 41.04 -1.56
C THR A 180 -8.62 40.45 -1.59
N ILE A 181 -7.60 41.20 -1.15
CA ILE A 181 -6.21 40.73 -1.14
C ILE A 181 -5.99 39.69 -0.05
N ASN A 182 -6.62 39.88 1.12
CA ASN A 182 -6.59 38.89 2.20
C ASN A 182 -7.26 37.57 1.78
N LEU A 183 -8.41 37.66 1.10
CA LEU A 183 -9.08 36.48 0.54
C LEU A 183 -8.21 35.77 -0.50
N ALA A 184 -7.56 36.52 -1.39
CA ALA A 184 -6.65 35.95 -2.38
C ALA A 184 -5.44 35.25 -1.74
N LEU A 185 -4.81 35.86 -0.73
CA LEU A 185 -3.70 35.27 0.02
C LEU A 185 -4.12 33.95 0.67
N TRP A 186 -5.20 33.95 1.45
CA TRP A 186 -5.68 32.73 2.11
C TRP A 186 -6.14 31.66 1.10
N GLY A 187 -6.73 32.06 -0.04
CA GLY A 187 -7.08 31.16 -1.13
C GLY A 187 -5.87 30.49 -1.76
N LEU A 188 -4.78 31.22 -2.01
CA LEU A 188 -3.53 30.68 -2.54
C LEU A 188 -2.85 29.74 -1.54
N ILE A 189 -2.82 30.10 -0.26
CA ILE A 189 -2.25 29.27 0.81
C ILE A 189 -3.05 27.96 0.94
N LEU A 190 -4.38 28.02 0.91
CA LEU A 190 -5.25 26.83 0.92
C LEU A 190 -5.04 25.96 -0.33
N LEU A 191 -5.00 26.57 -1.52
CA LEU A 191 -4.72 25.86 -2.77
C LEU A 191 -3.37 25.15 -2.72
N ALA A 192 -2.33 25.81 -2.20
CA ALA A 192 -1.02 25.19 -2.00
C ALA A 192 -1.10 23.98 -1.05
N GLY A 193 -1.89 24.06 0.01
CA GLY A 193 -2.17 22.94 0.91
C GLY A 193 -2.84 21.76 0.20
N LEU A 194 -3.88 22.03 -0.60
CA LEU A 194 -4.60 21.01 -1.37
C LEU A 194 -3.76 20.37 -2.48
N LEU A 195 -2.98 21.17 -3.22
CA LEU A 195 -2.06 20.67 -4.24
C LEU A 195 -0.96 19.81 -3.60
N THR A 196 -0.44 20.22 -2.45
CA THR A 196 0.52 19.44 -1.68
C THR A 196 -0.07 18.11 -1.22
N TYR A 197 -1.27 18.12 -0.66
CA TYR A 197 -2.02 16.90 -0.29
C TYR A 197 -2.18 15.95 -1.48
N ALA A 198 -2.43 16.48 -2.68
CA ALA A 198 -2.62 15.69 -3.88
C ALA A 198 -1.35 14.98 -4.36
N VAL A 199 -0.17 15.61 -4.21
CA VAL A 199 1.11 15.11 -4.75
C VAL A 199 2.01 14.42 -3.72
N ARG A 200 1.66 14.46 -2.43
CA ARG A 200 2.48 13.84 -1.37
C ARG A 200 2.62 12.32 -1.58
N PRO A 201 3.71 11.69 -1.09
CA PRO A 201 3.88 10.25 -1.11
C PRO A 201 2.70 9.54 -0.48
N ARG A 202 2.34 8.38 -1.03
CA ARG A 202 1.30 7.51 -0.48
C ARG A 202 1.87 6.13 -0.26
N ASN A 203 1.45 5.52 0.84
CA ASN A 203 1.66 4.10 1.06
C ASN A 203 1.06 3.30 -0.08
N LYS A 204 1.84 2.37 -0.63
CA LYS A 204 1.38 1.42 -1.62
C LYS A 204 1.28 0.05 -0.97
N TYR A 205 0.15 -0.59 -1.17
CA TYR A 205 -0.05 -1.97 -0.77
C TYR A 205 0.62 -2.92 -1.77
N SER A 206 1.04 -4.08 -1.29
CA SER A 206 1.39 -5.20 -2.17
C SER A 206 0.13 -5.69 -2.92
N LYS A 207 0.31 -6.43 -4.02
CA LYS A 207 -0.81 -7.09 -4.68
C LYS A 207 -1.48 -8.04 -3.68
N ASN A 208 -2.77 -7.83 -3.41
CA ASN A 208 -3.47 -8.49 -2.31
C ASN A 208 -3.72 -9.97 -2.60
N PHE A 209 -2.85 -10.84 -2.08
CA PHE A 209 -3.02 -12.29 -2.04
C PHE A 209 -3.06 -12.77 -0.60
N ARG A 210 -3.97 -12.20 0.18
CA ARG A 210 -4.29 -12.72 1.50
C ARG A 210 -5.23 -13.91 1.29
N VAL A 211 -4.66 -15.11 1.23
CA VAL A 211 -5.40 -16.36 1.07
C VAL A 211 -5.91 -16.87 2.42
N PRO A 212 -6.96 -17.69 2.49
CA PRO A 212 -7.35 -18.37 3.73
C PRO A 212 -6.22 -19.29 4.24
N HIS A 213 -6.08 -19.44 5.56
CA HIS A 213 -5.08 -20.35 6.14
C HIS A 213 -5.64 -21.78 6.29
N HIS A 214 -4.80 -22.79 6.13
CA HIS A 214 -5.15 -24.23 6.26
C HIS A 214 -4.75 -24.84 7.62
N GLY A 215 -4.77 -24.01 8.67
CA GLY A 215 -4.29 -24.35 10.00
C GLY A 215 -2.85 -23.88 10.26
N ALA A 216 -2.41 -24.06 11.51
CA ALA A 216 -1.11 -23.57 11.96
C ALA A 216 0.04 -24.34 11.29
N GLN A 217 0.95 -23.60 10.65
CA GLN A 217 2.20 -24.16 10.13
C GLN A 217 3.26 -24.28 11.23
N TYR A 218 3.18 -23.40 12.23
CA TYR A 218 4.09 -23.33 13.39
C TYR A 218 3.31 -23.08 14.68
N LYS A 219 3.84 -23.57 15.81
CA LYS A 219 3.27 -23.23 17.12
C LYS A 219 3.60 -21.80 17.51
N ARG A 220 4.80 -21.34 17.14
CA ARG A 220 5.34 -20.02 17.48
C ARG A 220 5.94 -19.32 16.26
N VAL A 221 5.81 -18.01 16.23
CA VAL A 221 6.53 -17.13 15.30
C VAL A 221 7.30 -16.10 16.12
N ILE A 222 8.56 -15.85 15.75
CA ILE A 222 9.40 -14.83 16.37
C ILE A 222 9.78 -13.81 15.29
N LEU A 223 9.33 -12.58 15.48
CA LEU A 223 9.70 -11.43 14.66
C LEU A 223 10.92 -10.75 15.28
N LEU A 224 12.05 -10.90 14.61
CA LEU A 224 13.34 -10.30 14.97
C LEU A 224 13.55 -9.02 14.15
N ALA A 225 13.05 -7.89 14.63
CA ALA A 225 13.17 -6.60 13.93
C ALA A 225 14.44 -5.84 14.36
N ILE A 226 15.29 -5.49 13.40
CA ILE A 226 16.49 -4.68 13.60
C ILE A 226 16.12 -3.23 13.29
N ASP A 227 15.91 -2.39 14.30
CA ASP A 227 15.48 -1.00 14.11
C ASP A 227 16.47 -0.22 13.23
N GLY A 228 15.97 0.61 12.32
CA GLY A 228 16.79 1.48 11.48
C GLY A 228 17.76 0.77 10.53
N CYS A 229 17.53 -0.51 10.21
CA CYS A 229 18.43 -1.33 9.40
C CYS A 229 18.17 -1.15 7.89
N ARG A 230 19.00 -0.33 7.24
CA ARG A 230 18.91 -0.09 5.79
C ARG A 230 19.48 -1.25 4.97
N TYR A 231 18.74 -1.67 3.96
CA TYR A 231 19.05 -2.87 3.18
C TYR A 231 20.34 -2.77 2.36
N ASP A 232 20.67 -1.59 1.83
CA ASP A 232 21.84 -1.38 0.97
C ASP A 232 23.17 -1.45 1.72
N VAL A 233 23.19 -1.10 3.01
CA VAL A 233 24.36 -1.34 3.88
C VAL A 233 24.37 -2.78 4.36
N PHE A 234 23.23 -3.30 4.82
CA PHE A 234 23.07 -4.69 5.28
C PHE A 234 23.71 -5.70 4.32
N ARG A 235 23.41 -5.56 3.01
CA ARG A 235 23.92 -6.49 1.97
C ARG A 235 25.43 -6.41 1.69
N THR A 236 26.12 -5.39 2.21
CA THR A 236 27.58 -5.22 2.04
C THR A 236 28.38 -5.83 3.18
N LEU A 237 27.70 -6.17 4.28
CA LEU A 237 28.33 -6.74 5.46
C LEU A 237 28.50 -8.25 5.31
N LYS A 238 29.53 -8.80 5.97
CA LYS A 238 29.68 -10.25 6.14
C LYS A 238 28.83 -10.67 7.33
N LEU A 239 27.69 -11.30 7.05
CA LEU A 239 26.70 -11.67 8.07
C LEU A 239 26.49 -13.19 8.02
N PRO A 240 27.48 -14.00 8.47
CA PRO A 240 27.50 -15.44 8.22
C PRO A 240 26.30 -16.17 8.83
N ASN A 241 25.75 -15.69 9.95
CA ASN A 241 24.60 -16.33 10.59
C ASN A 241 23.31 -16.06 9.81
N LEU A 242 23.07 -14.81 9.42
CA LEU A 242 21.92 -14.42 8.61
C LEU A 242 22.01 -14.99 7.18
N GLU A 243 23.20 -15.08 6.59
CA GLU A 243 23.43 -15.78 5.33
C GLU A 243 23.08 -17.27 5.45
N LYS A 244 23.47 -17.93 6.55
CA LYS A 244 23.08 -19.31 6.85
C LYS A 244 21.55 -19.43 6.98
N LEU A 245 20.90 -18.55 7.74
CA LEU A 245 19.43 -18.54 7.87
C LEU A 245 18.74 -18.37 6.52
N ALA A 246 19.22 -17.46 5.67
CA ALA A 246 18.69 -17.26 4.32
C ALA A 246 18.90 -18.48 3.43
N SER A 247 20.02 -19.21 3.57
CA SER A 247 20.27 -20.45 2.83
C SER A 247 19.40 -21.63 3.30
N GLU A 248 19.03 -21.64 4.58
CA GLU A 248 18.14 -22.65 5.18
C GLU A 248 16.66 -22.30 4.98
N GLY A 249 16.34 -21.05 4.63
CA GLY A 249 14.98 -20.55 4.42
C GLY A 249 14.86 -19.67 3.17
N ALA A 250 14.25 -18.49 3.31
CA ALA A 250 14.00 -17.58 2.20
C ALA A 250 14.49 -16.15 2.46
N ARG A 251 14.82 -15.43 1.39
CA ARG A 251 15.23 -14.01 1.43
C ARG A 251 14.58 -13.19 0.33
N PHE A 252 14.63 -11.87 0.48
CA PHE A 252 14.11 -10.91 -0.49
C PHE A 252 15.26 -10.21 -1.21
N LYS A 253 15.32 -10.34 -2.54
CA LYS A 253 16.42 -9.83 -3.39
C LYS A 253 16.59 -8.32 -3.31
N ASN A 254 15.49 -7.60 -3.11
CA ASN A 254 15.43 -6.13 -3.05
C ASN A 254 15.04 -5.61 -1.66
N GLY A 255 15.01 -6.48 -0.65
CA GLY A 255 14.43 -6.16 0.65
C GLY A 255 12.91 -5.96 0.59
N LEU A 256 12.32 -5.51 1.70
CA LEU A 256 10.93 -5.04 1.76
C LEU A 256 10.90 -3.52 1.71
N GLU A 257 9.83 -2.96 1.16
CA GLU A 257 9.57 -1.53 1.24
C GLU A 257 8.88 -1.18 2.56
N THR A 258 9.43 -0.19 3.27
CA THR A 258 8.82 0.40 4.47
C THR A 258 7.58 1.24 4.11
N ILE A 259 6.98 1.85 5.13
CA ILE A 259 5.85 2.77 5.03
C ILE A 259 6.32 4.23 4.95
N TYR A 260 5.43 5.10 4.50
CA TYR A 260 5.51 6.54 4.68
C TYR A 260 4.75 6.91 5.95
N ARG A 261 5.41 7.49 6.96
CA ARG A 261 6.85 7.89 7.02
C ARG A 261 7.72 6.81 7.62
N ALA A 262 8.92 6.63 7.08
CA ALA A 262 9.94 5.69 7.54
C ALA A 262 10.47 6.08 8.93
N LEU A 263 9.70 5.76 9.97
CA LEU A 263 9.92 6.08 11.38
C LEU A 263 9.50 4.89 12.26
N THR A 264 10.09 4.77 13.44
CA THR A 264 9.94 3.63 14.33
C THR A 264 8.49 3.31 14.71
N ASN A 265 7.76 4.24 15.33
CA ASN A 265 6.38 4.01 15.78
C ASN A 265 5.44 3.59 14.64
N PRO A 266 5.36 4.32 13.51
CA PRO A 266 4.49 3.92 12.41
C PRO A 266 4.98 2.64 11.70
N GLY A 267 6.30 2.40 11.64
CA GLY A 267 6.89 1.17 11.08
C GLY A 267 6.50 -0.07 11.89
N PHE A 268 6.73 -0.05 13.20
CA PHE A 268 6.33 -1.15 14.08
C PHE A 268 4.81 -1.30 14.19
N ALA A 269 4.04 -0.22 14.22
CA ALA A 269 2.58 -0.30 14.16
C ALA A 269 2.10 -0.99 12.87
N SER A 270 2.78 -0.75 11.73
CA SER A 270 2.52 -1.44 10.47
C SER A 270 2.93 -2.92 10.53
N LEU A 271 4.06 -3.25 11.16
CA LEU A 271 4.51 -4.62 11.43
C LEU A 271 3.61 -5.39 12.40
N MET A 272 2.72 -4.72 13.13
CA MET A 272 1.73 -5.36 14.02
C MET A 272 0.33 -5.45 13.42
N THR A 273 -0.04 -4.53 12.52
CA THR A 273 -1.42 -4.38 12.03
C THR A 273 -1.60 -4.72 10.55
N GLY A 274 -0.54 -4.71 9.76
CA GLY A 274 -0.58 -4.92 8.31
C GLY A 274 -1.26 -3.76 7.57
N CYS A 275 -1.33 -2.60 8.22
CA CYS A 275 -2.00 -1.39 7.77
C CYS A 275 -0.96 -0.27 7.60
N PRO A 276 -1.23 0.76 6.79
CA PRO A 276 -0.42 1.96 6.77
C PRO A 276 -0.87 2.97 7.85
N PRO A 277 -0.05 3.99 8.14
CA PRO A 277 -0.32 5.05 9.11
C PRO A 277 -1.68 5.72 9.05
N GLU A 278 -2.22 5.91 7.84
CA GLU A 278 -3.53 6.55 7.65
C GLU A 278 -4.68 5.69 8.20
N VAL A 279 -4.48 4.38 8.30
CA VAL A 279 -5.47 3.40 8.73
C VAL A 279 -5.29 3.03 10.21
N HIS A 280 -4.08 2.67 10.65
CA HIS A 280 -3.87 2.32 12.06
C HIS A 280 -3.80 3.52 13.00
N GLY A 281 -3.55 4.73 12.47
CA GLY A 281 -3.64 5.99 13.23
C GLY A 281 -2.35 6.47 13.88
N ILE A 282 -1.23 5.74 13.73
CA ILE A 282 0.10 6.14 14.20
C ILE A 282 0.83 6.76 13.01
N ARG A 283 1.01 8.09 12.99
CA ARG A 283 1.54 8.81 11.81
C ARG A 283 3.00 9.23 11.91
N ASP A 284 3.51 9.28 13.12
CA ASP A 284 4.85 9.74 13.45
C ASP A 284 5.23 9.20 14.83
N ASN A 285 6.42 9.55 15.30
CA ASN A 285 6.93 9.15 16.62
C ASN A 285 6.37 10.00 17.77
N ASN A 286 5.37 10.87 17.53
CA ASN A 286 4.79 11.70 18.58
C ASN A 286 3.93 10.88 19.55
N PHE A 287 3.94 11.28 20.81
CA PHE A 287 3.11 10.74 21.88
C PHE A 287 1.61 10.97 21.67
N GLY A 288 0.79 10.18 22.39
CA GLY A 288 -0.66 10.34 22.46
C GLY A 288 -1.40 9.79 21.24
N GLN A 289 -0.72 8.98 20.43
CA GLN A 289 -1.33 8.21 19.35
C GLN A 289 -1.41 6.75 19.78
N GLU A 290 -2.58 6.16 19.61
CA GLU A 290 -2.82 4.74 19.88
C GLU A 290 -3.32 4.06 18.61
N ILE A 291 -2.99 2.78 18.46
CA ILE A 291 -3.47 1.96 17.35
C ILE A 291 -5.00 1.86 17.42
N ARG A 292 -5.67 2.23 16.31
CA ARG A 292 -7.14 2.30 16.21
C ARG A 292 -7.79 1.07 15.55
N VAL A 293 -6.98 0.11 15.16
CA VAL A 293 -7.40 -1.12 14.45
C VAL A 293 -6.94 -2.35 15.23
N GLU A 294 -7.35 -3.53 14.80
CA GLU A 294 -6.85 -4.77 15.35
C GLU A 294 -5.39 -4.99 14.91
N GLY A 295 -4.53 -5.42 15.83
CA GLY A 295 -3.18 -5.90 15.56
C GLY A 295 -3.03 -7.36 16.00
N LEU A 296 -1.92 -7.98 15.63
CA LEU A 296 -1.62 -9.37 16.03
C LEU A 296 -1.74 -9.62 17.55
N PRO A 297 -1.31 -8.71 18.45
CA PRO A 297 -1.46 -8.92 19.89
C PRO A 297 -2.92 -8.94 20.39
N ASP A 298 -3.87 -8.42 19.62
CA ASP A 298 -5.31 -8.52 19.95
C ASP A 298 -5.88 -9.92 19.62
N ILE A 299 -5.24 -10.64 18.70
CA ILE A 299 -5.73 -11.91 18.14
C ILE A 299 -5.02 -13.11 18.77
N THR A 300 -3.74 -12.96 19.10
CA THR A 300 -2.91 -14.05 19.62
C THR A 300 -2.07 -13.60 20.81
N PRO A 301 -1.91 -14.44 21.85
CA PRO A 301 -1.01 -14.15 22.96
C PRO A 301 0.40 -13.80 22.46
N THR A 302 0.80 -12.55 22.71
CA THR A 302 1.99 -11.93 22.13
C THR A 302 2.81 -11.25 23.23
N LYS A 303 4.12 -11.44 23.19
CA LYS A 303 5.09 -10.71 24.01
C LYS A 303 5.98 -9.84 23.14
N ILE A 304 6.05 -8.56 23.49
CA ILE A 304 6.84 -7.56 22.77
C ILE A 304 8.01 -7.12 23.67
N TYR A 305 9.21 -7.08 23.11
CA TYR A 305 10.44 -6.68 23.79
C TYR A 305 11.12 -5.60 22.96
N GLY A 306 11.53 -4.51 23.57
CA GLY A 306 12.16 -3.46 22.80
C GLY A 306 12.34 -2.15 23.53
N SER A 307 12.53 -1.11 22.74
CA SER A 307 12.64 0.25 23.25
C SER A 307 11.31 0.80 23.75
N MET A 308 11.36 1.98 24.35
CA MET A 308 10.17 2.70 24.80
C MET A 308 9.22 3.04 23.63
N HIS A 309 9.72 3.09 22.38
CA HIS A 309 8.88 3.22 21.17
C HIS A 309 7.80 2.14 21.09
N MET A 310 8.15 0.90 21.42
CA MET A 310 7.22 -0.23 21.42
C MET A 310 6.05 -0.02 22.37
N LYS A 311 6.24 0.74 23.46
CA LYS A 311 5.20 1.05 24.43
C LYS A 311 4.37 2.28 24.03
N HIS A 312 4.94 3.23 23.27
CA HIS A 312 4.27 4.48 22.90
C HIS A 312 3.05 4.30 22.00
N PHE A 313 3.12 3.38 21.04
CA PHE A 313 2.02 3.13 20.09
C PHE A 313 1.14 1.93 20.47
N ALA A 314 1.66 1.03 21.32
CA ALA A 314 0.97 -0.17 21.73
C ALA A 314 -0.30 0.16 22.52
N LYS A 315 -1.33 -0.68 22.35
CA LYS A 315 -2.53 -0.58 23.18
C LYS A 315 -2.19 -0.91 24.63
N LYS A 316 -3.00 -0.38 25.55
CA LYS A 316 -2.78 -0.52 26.99
C LYS A 316 -2.74 -1.99 27.43
N GLU A 317 -3.52 -2.84 26.77
CA GLU A 317 -3.68 -4.26 27.05
C GLU A 317 -2.53 -5.13 26.51
N TRP A 318 -1.68 -4.57 25.64
CA TRP A 318 -0.58 -5.33 25.03
C TRP A 318 0.57 -5.52 26.02
N GLU A 319 1.08 -6.74 26.10
CA GLU A 319 2.24 -7.07 26.94
C GLU A 319 3.53 -6.60 26.26
N VAL A 320 4.02 -5.44 26.70
CA VAL A 320 5.28 -4.84 26.24
C VAL A 320 6.27 -4.76 27.39
N LYS A 321 7.45 -5.34 27.19
CA LYS A 321 8.60 -5.28 28.10
C LYS A 321 9.60 -4.27 27.55
N VAL A 322 9.70 -3.12 28.22
CA VAL A 322 10.63 -2.04 27.84
C VAL A 322 12.03 -2.38 28.36
N ILE A 323 12.96 -2.62 27.44
CA ILE A 323 14.31 -3.11 27.75
C ILE A 323 15.37 -2.02 27.64
N SER A 324 15.18 -1.05 26.75
CA SER A 324 16.10 0.07 26.52
C SER A 324 16.21 0.98 27.74
N LEU A 325 16.77 2.18 27.55
CA LEU A 325 16.66 3.23 28.57
C LEU A 325 15.18 3.36 29.02
N PRO A 326 14.98 3.47 30.34
CA PRO A 326 15.97 3.78 31.38
C PRO A 326 16.53 2.49 32.02
N THR A 327 16.01 1.32 31.61
CA THR A 327 16.23 0.03 32.24
C THR A 327 17.65 -0.45 31.98
N HIS A 328 18.10 -0.38 30.72
CA HIS A 328 19.45 -0.75 30.31
C HIS A 328 20.05 0.24 29.32
N SER A 329 21.38 0.34 29.31
CA SER A 329 22.13 1.04 28.27
C SER A 329 21.87 0.41 26.90
N ILE A 330 21.87 1.22 25.85
CA ILE A 330 21.68 0.77 24.45
C ILE A 330 22.68 -0.32 24.00
N TYR A 331 23.85 -0.40 24.64
CA TYR A 331 24.85 -1.45 24.35
C TYR A 331 24.54 -2.79 25.02
N HIS A 332 23.60 -2.82 25.96
CA HIS A 332 23.22 -4.00 26.76
C HIS A 332 21.74 -4.37 26.61
N SER A 333 20.91 -3.49 26.06
CA SER A 333 19.46 -3.72 25.89
C SER A 333 19.20 -4.98 25.07
N ASP A 334 19.94 -5.17 23.99
CA ASP A 334 19.75 -6.31 23.08
C ASP A 334 20.10 -7.64 23.77
N ASP A 335 21.12 -7.65 24.63
CA ASP A 335 21.52 -8.86 25.37
C ASP A 335 20.47 -9.24 26.42
N GLU A 336 19.96 -8.27 27.19
CA GLU A 336 18.91 -8.54 28.18
C GLU A 336 17.59 -8.92 27.50
N MET A 337 17.25 -8.29 26.36
CA MET A 337 16.10 -8.66 25.55
C MET A 337 16.17 -10.14 25.13
N MET A 338 17.31 -10.57 24.59
CA MET A 338 17.48 -11.96 24.16
C MET A 338 17.44 -12.94 25.32
N LYS A 339 17.91 -12.55 26.51
CA LYS A 339 17.77 -13.35 27.73
C LYS A 339 16.30 -13.51 28.13
N LEU A 340 15.54 -12.42 28.21
CA LEU A 340 14.12 -12.46 28.56
C LEU A 340 13.29 -13.26 27.55
N LEU A 341 13.56 -13.09 26.25
CA LEU A 341 12.95 -13.89 25.20
C LEU A 341 13.18 -15.39 25.41
N LYS A 342 14.42 -15.81 25.68
CA LYS A 342 14.77 -17.21 25.96
C LYS A 342 14.04 -17.73 27.21
N GLU A 343 13.98 -16.94 28.27
CA GLU A 343 13.27 -17.32 29.51
C GLU A 343 11.77 -17.52 29.27
N ASP A 344 11.12 -16.59 28.55
CA ASP A 344 9.70 -16.70 28.24
C ASP A 344 9.40 -17.88 27.31
N LEU A 345 10.24 -18.15 26.31
CA LEU A 345 10.09 -19.31 25.42
C LEU A 345 10.10 -20.65 26.16
N LEU A 346 10.84 -20.75 27.27
CA LEU A 346 10.88 -21.95 28.11
C LEU A 346 9.71 -22.03 29.10
N ARG A 347 9.28 -20.88 29.65
CA ARG A 347 8.30 -20.84 30.75
C ARG A 347 6.86 -20.71 30.30
N ASP A 348 6.63 -20.12 29.14
CA ASP A 348 5.29 -19.75 28.67
C ASP A 348 4.92 -20.50 27.39
N SER A 349 4.13 -21.55 27.56
CA SER A 349 3.59 -22.34 26.45
C SER A 349 2.39 -21.71 25.76
N LYS A 350 1.80 -20.63 26.32
CA LYS A 350 0.61 -19.97 25.76
C LYS A 350 0.97 -18.91 24.73
N THR A 351 2.10 -18.21 24.92
CA THR A 351 2.55 -17.19 23.96
C THR A 351 2.92 -17.83 22.62
N ARG A 352 2.32 -17.30 21.54
CA ARG A 352 2.51 -17.80 20.17
C ARG A 352 3.29 -16.84 19.30
N LEU A 353 3.32 -15.56 19.64
CA LEU A 353 4.08 -14.53 18.92
C LEU A 353 5.04 -13.82 19.86
N PHE A 354 6.29 -13.73 19.43
CA PHE A 354 7.33 -12.95 20.12
C PHE A 354 7.85 -11.88 19.15
N VAL A 355 7.98 -10.65 19.61
CA VAL A 355 8.42 -9.51 18.79
C VAL A 355 9.58 -8.83 19.49
N THR A 356 10.72 -8.71 18.82
CA THR A 356 11.89 -8.00 19.35
C THR A 356 12.23 -6.78 18.51
N ASP A 357 12.59 -5.70 19.17
CA ASP A 357 13.20 -4.50 18.60
C ASP A 357 14.68 -4.44 19.05
N PHE A 358 15.59 -4.72 18.12
CA PHE A 358 17.04 -4.50 18.32
C PHE A 358 17.37 -3.03 18.00
N SER A 359 17.39 -2.19 19.01
CA SER A 359 17.50 -0.73 18.86
C SER A 359 18.94 -0.23 18.70
N GLU A 360 19.95 -1.09 18.90
CA GLU A 360 21.36 -0.70 18.88
C GLU A 360 21.78 -0.07 17.52
N ALA A 361 21.31 -0.66 16.41
CA ALA A 361 21.66 -0.19 15.06
C ALA A 361 21.09 1.20 14.78
N ASP A 362 19.79 1.42 14.98
CA ASP A 362 19.16 2.74 14.76
C ASP A 362 19.82 3.83 15.61
N PHE A 363 20.04 3.56 16.90
CA PHE A 363 20.67 4.50 17.81
C PHE A 363 22.06 4.94 17.33
N LEU A 364 22.91 3.98 16.93
CA LEU A 364 24.24 4.29 16.40
C LEU A 364 24.17 4.93 15.00
N GLY A 365 23.14 4.62 14.23
CA GLY A 365 22.82 5.30 12.96
C GLY A 365 22.57 6.79 13.18
N HIS A 366 21.78 7.16 14.18
CA HIS A 366 21.56 8.57 14.56
C HIS A 366 22.78 9.22 15.21
N ALA A 367 23.55 8.47 16.01
CA ALA A 367 24.69 8.98 16.76
C ALA A 367 25.96 9.15 15.92
N TYR A 368 26.16 8.36 14.86
CA TYR A 368 27.40 8.35 14.08
C TYR A 368 27.18 8.35 12.55
N GLY A 369 25.96 8.05 12.09
CA GLY A 369 25.58 7.93 10.68
C GLY A 369 25.31 6.48 10.28
N SER A 370 24.30 6.26 9.44
CA SER A 370 23.83 4.96 8.94
C SER A 370 24.76 4.28 7.94
N THR A 371 25.96 4.83 7.74
CA THR A 371 27.06 4.24 6.97
C THR A 371 28.36 4.16 7.78
N SER A 372 28.32 4.57 9.06
CA SER A 372 29.47 4.56 9.97
C SER A 372 29.90 3.14 10.34
N GLU A 373 31.14 3.03 10.83
CA GLU A 373 31.67 1.74 11.29
C GLU A 373 30.96 1.26 12.56
N ASP A 374 30.54 2.17 13.44
CA ASP A 374 29.75 1.87 14.64
C ASP A 374 28.40 1.23 14.28
N TYR A 375 27.69 1.82 13.30
CA TYR A 375 26.43 1.29 12.78
C TYR A 375 26.60 -0.11 12.18
N LYS A 376 27.61 -0.30 11.33
CA LYS A 376 27.91 -1.60 10.71
C LYS A 376 28.25 -2.65 11.76
N ASN A 377 29.06 -2.30 12.75
CA ASN A 377 29.46 -3.20 13.82
C ASN A 377 28.28 -3.59 14.72
N ALA A 378 27.28 -2.73 14.92
CA ALA A 378 26.05 -3.12 15.60
C ALA A 378 25.29 -4.21 14.83
N ILE A 379 25.12 -4.05 13.51
CA ILE A 379 24.46 -5.07 12.68
C ILE A 379 25.23 -6.40 12.74
N ILE A 380 26.57 -6.37 12.73
CA ILE A 380 27.41 -7.57 12.88
C ILE A 380 27.23 -8.22 14.26
N ARG A 381 27.13 -7.44 15.34
CA ARG A 381 26.85 -7.98 16.68
C ARG A 381 25.45 -8.63 16.74
N ILE A 382 24.46 -8.02 16.10
CA ILE A 382 23.10 -8.55 16.01
C ILE A 382 23.06 -9.85 15.21
N ASP A 383 23.79 -9.95 14.08
CA ASP A 383 23.97 -11.20 13.34
C ASP A 383 24.47 -12.34 14.23
N ARG A 384 25.53 -12.09 15.01
CA ARG A 384 26.06 -13.07 15.97
C ARG A 384 25.00 -13.49 17.00
N ARG A 385 24.26 -12.53 17.57
CA ARG A 385 23.20 -12.81 18.57
C ARG A 385 22.08 -13.67 18.00
N ILE A 386 21.66 -13.39 16.76
CA ILE A 386 20.64 -14.18 16.05
C ILE A 386 21.16 -15.60 15.79
N GLY A 387 22.42 -15.74 15.36
CA GLY A 387 23.05 -17.05 15.17
C GLY A 387 23.09 -17.89 16.45
N GLU A 388 23.57 -17.30 17.55
CA GLU A 388 23.58 -17.95 18.88
C GLU A 388 22.16 -18.33 19.35
N PHE A 389 21.17 -17.50 19.04
CA PHE A 389 19.78 -17.78 19.37
C PHE A 389 19.19 -18.94 18.56
N VAL A 390 19.49 -19.02 17.26
CA VAL A 390 19.04 -20.13 16.41
C VAL A 390 19.65 -21.46 16.87
N GLU A 391 20.94 -21.48 17.20
CA GLU A 391 21.58 -22.68 17.75
C GLU A 391 21.00 -23.03 19.13
N TRP A 392 20.67 -22.04 19.97
CA TRP A 392 19.96 -22.25 21.22
C TRP A 392 18.56 -22.86 21.01
N LEU A 393 17.79 -22.41 20.00
CA LEU A 393 16.49 -23.01 19.67
C LEU A 393 16.62 -24.48 19.26
N LYS A 394 17.67 -24.83 18.50
CA LYS A 394 17.96 -26.21 18.11
C LYS A 394 18.29 -27.07 19.33
N LEU A 395 19.18 -26.60 20.20
CA LEU A 395 19.58 -27.31 21.43
C LEU A 395 18.42 -27.55 22.40
N ASN A 396 17.41 -26.69 22.40
CA ASN A 396 16.23 -26.80 23.26
C ASN A 396 15.03 -27.47 22.57
N ASN A 397 15.21 -28.07 21.38
CA ASN A 397 14.14 -28.71 20.61
C ASN A 397 12.96 -27.78 20.26
N LEU A 398 13.21 -26.48 20.10
CA LEU A 398 12.21 -25.48 19.76
C LEU A 398 12.21 -25.11 18.27
N ALA A 399 13.30 -25.40 17.56
CA ALA A 399 13.52 -25.04 16.16
C ALA A 399 12.44 -25.58 15.20
N GLU A 400 12.00 -26.82 15.40
CA GLU A 400 11.07 -27.49 14.49
C GLU A 400 9.66 -26.86 14.50
N ASP A 401 9.24 -26.30 15.64
CA ASP A 401 7.91 -25.72 15.88
C ASP A 401 7.90 -24.18 15.80
N THR A 402 9.03 -23.56 15.44
CA THR A 402 9.23 -22.11 15.46
C THR A 402 9.63 -21.58 14.09
N ALA A 403 8.92 -20.57 13.60
CA ALA A 403 9.36 -19.76 12.46
C ALA A 403 10.03 -18.47 12.96
N LEU A 404 11.09 -18.05 12.28
CA LEU A 404 11.76 -16.78 12.48
C LEU A 404 11.53 -15.87 11.28
N ILE A 405 11.20 -14.61 11.55
CA ILE A 405 11.17 -13.53 10.56
C ILE A 405 12.18 -12.50 11.02
N VAL A 406 13.31 -12.36 10.32
CA VAL A 406 14.27 -11.28 10.58
C VAL A 406 13.95 -10.16 9.61
N THR A 407 13.66 -8.95 10.10
CA THR A 407 13.35 -7.79 9.25
C THR A 407 13.86 -6.49 9.87
N SER A 408 13.53 -5.37 9.26
CA SER A 408 13.52 -4.07 9.91
C SER A 408 12.19 -3.36 9.62
N ASP A 409 11.89 -2.33 10.40
CA ASP A 409 10.74 -1.45 10.28
C ASP A 409 11.02 -0.31 9.28
N HIS A 410 12.23 0.28 9.30
CA HIS A 410 12.70 1.25 8.30
C HIS A 410 14.23 1.25 8.15
N GLY A 411 14.73 1.87 7.08
CA GLY A 411 16.13 2.29 7.01
C GLY A 411 16.32 3.71 7.54
N THR A 412 17.56 4.23 7.44
CA THR A 412 17.91 5.58 7.91
C THR A 412 18.77 6.30 6.86
N SER A 413 18.49 7.58 6.59
CA SER A 413 19.27 8.38 5.64
C SER A 413 20.32 9.22 6.34
N GLU A 414 21.58 8.83 6.23
CA GLU A 414 22.69 9.53 6.89
C GLU A 414 22.51 9.46 8.40
N ILE A 415 22.11 10.55 9.05
CA ILE A 415 21.93 10.63 10.51
C ILE A 415 20.46 10.81 10.91
N ASP A 416 19.53 10.84 9.94
CA ASP A 416 18.12 11.13 10.19
C ASP A 416 17.16 10.63 9.08
N HIS A 417 15.89 11.01 9.18
CA HIS A 417 14.82 10.63 8.25
C HIS A 417 14.45 11.75 7.27
N SER A 418 13.96 11.39 6.09
CA SER A 418 13.52 12.30 5.05
C SER A 418 12.01 12.21 4.80
N TYR A 419 11.40 13.37 4.55
CA TYR A 419 10.03 13.45 4.06
C TYR A 419 9.85 12.82 2.68
N LYS A 420 10.91 12.76 1.87
CA LYS A 420 10.81 12.22 0.51
C LYS A 420 10.98 10.70 0.44
N ILE A 421 11.21 10.03 1.58
CA ILE A 421 11.71 8.63 1.66
C ILE A 421 12.92 8.46 0.73
N ARG A 422 14.12 8.68 1.25
CA ARG A 422 15.34 8.45 0.46
C ARG A 422 15.57 6.95 0.25
N PRO A 423 16.33 6.55 -0.78
CA PRO A 423 16.59 5.12 -1.04
C PRO A 423 17.11 4.34 0.17
N GLY A 424 17.95 4.97 1.00
CA GLY A 424 18.48 4.37 2.23
C GLY A 424 17.46 4.18 3.36
N GLU A 425 16.32 4.86 3.31
CA GLU A 425 15.23 4.66 4.29
C GLU A 425 14.22 3.63 3.80
N LYS A 426 14.10 3.54 2.47
CA LYS A 426 12.98 2.89 1.80
C LYS A 426 12.98 1.38 1.93
N TYR A 427 14.16 0.76 1.85
CA TYR A 427 14.29 -0.69 1.74
C TYR A 427 14.95 -1.28 2.98
N VAL A 428 14.34 -2.33 3.52
CA VAL A 428 14.78 -3.04 4.73
C VAL A 428 15.08 -4.51 4.43
N PRO A 429 16.03 -5.16 5.14
CA PRO A 429 16.25 -6.60 4.99
C PRO A 429 15.02 -7.40 5.41
N CYS A 430 14.84 -8.57 4.82
CA CYS A 430 13.92 -9.59 5.33
C CYS A 430 14.45 -10.99 5.03
N ILE A 431 14.37 -11.87 6.03
CA ILE A 431 14.73 -13.29 5.96
C ILE A 431 13.64 -14.08 6.69
N LEU A 432 13.18 -15.16 6.07
CA LEU A 432 12.26 -16.13 6.66
C LEU A 432 13.04 -17.41 6.94
N TRP A 433 12.88 -17.99 8.11
CA TRP A 433 13.52 -19.26 8.46
C TRP A 433 12.55 -20.16 9.22
N GLY A 434 12.61 -21.45 8.92
CA GLY A 434 11.81 -22.48 9.59
C GLY A 434 11.72 -23.76 8.76
N LYS A 435 11.36 -24.86 9.41
CA LYS A 435 11.37 -26.21 8.83
C LYS A 435 10.60 -26.38 7.51
N HIS A 436 9.45 -25.72 7.37
CA HIS A 436 8.53 -25.92 6.24
C HIS A 436 8.85 -25.02 5.03
N LEU A 437 9.94 -24.25 5.08
CA LEU A 437 10.34 -23.36 3.98
C LEU A 437 11.29 -24.08 3.00
N LYS A 438 11.20 -23.70 1.73
CA LYS A 438 12.15 -24.06 0.68
C LYS A 438 13.50 -23.44 1.02
N LYS A 439 14.55 -24.26 1.02
CA LYS A 439 15.93 -23.83 1.28
C LYS A 439 16.43 -22.90 0.18
N GLY A 440 16.94 -21.74 0.55
CA GLY A 440 17.56 -20.77 -0.36
C GLY A 440 16.59 -20.07 -1.31
N TYR A 441 15.28 -20.05 -0.99
CA TYR A 441 14.30 -19.40 -1.87
C TYR A 441 14.51 -17.89 -1.93
N VAL A 442 14.41 -17.30 -3.13
CA VAL A 442 14.63 -15.87 -3.33
C VAL A 442 13.38 -15.22 -3.93
N TYR A 443 12.79 -14.32 -3.17
CA TYR A 443 11.72 -13.45 -3.62
C TYR A 443 12.27 -12.29 -4.45
N GLU A 444 11.79 -12.13 -5.69
CA GLU A 444 12.31 -11.10 -6.61
C GLU A 444 11.38 -9.89 -6.80
N GLU A 445 10.08 -10.06 -6.55
CA GLU A 445 9.11 -8.98 -6.68
C GLU A 445 9.25 -7.88 -5.62
N ARG A 446 8.37 -6.87 -5.67
CA ARG A 446 8.28 -5.80 -4.67
C ARG A 446 7.34 -6.18 -3.53
N TYR A 447 7.89 -6.29 -2.32
CA TYR A 447 7.16 -6.61 -1.09
C TYR A 447 7.17 -5.41 -0.14
N SER A 448 6.33 -5.43 0.90
CA SER A 448 6.28 -4.40 1.94
C SER A 448 6.33 -5.00 3.34
N ILE A 449 6.81 -4.23 4.33
CA ILE A 449 6.72 -4.61 5.74
C ILE A 449 5.27 -4.86 6.18
N MET A 450 4.28 -4.23 5.52
CA MET A 450 2.86 -4.46 5.78
C MET A 450 2.40 -5.87 5.41
N ASP A 451 3.21 -6.64 4.68
CA ASP A 451 2.95 -8.04 4.36
C ASP A 451 3.25 -8.97 5.56
N ILE A 452 4.16 -8.57 6.46
CA ILE A 452 4.61 -9.39 7.58
C ILE A 452 3.46 -9.85 8.50
N PRO A 453 2.49 -9.00 8.87
CA PRO A 453 1.40 -9.44 9.75
C PRO A 453 0.51 -10.53 9.18
N CYS A 454 0.23 -10.45 7.87
CA CYS A 454 -0.52 -11.51 7.19
C CYS A 454 0.28 -12.80 7.16
N ASN A 455 1.60 -12.74 7.00
CA ASN A 455 2.45 -13.93 7.06
C ASN A 455 2.52 -14.53 8.47
N ILE A 456 2.64 -13.72 9.51
CA ILE A 456 2.59 -14.20 10.90
C ILE A 456 1.25 -14.89 11.18
N ALA A 457 0.13 -14.26 10.78
CA ALA A 457 -1.19 -14.83 10.96
C ALA A 457 -1.36 -16.16 10.21
N TYR A 458 -0.89 -16.23 8.96
CA TYR A 458 -0.90 -17.46 8.15
C TYR A 458 -0.05 -18.58 8.78
N LEU A 459 1.18 -18.26 9.20
CA LEU A 459 2.09 -19.21 9.86
C LEU A 459 1.51 -19.77 11.16
N LEU A 460 0.81 -18.94 11.94
CA LEU A 460 0.14 -19.35 13.17
C LEU A 460 -1.25 -19.96 12.94
N GLY A 461 -1.79 -19.91 11.73
CA GLY A 461 -3.17 -20.35 11.45
C GLY A 461 -4.20 -19.62 12.31
N ILE A 462 -4.03 -18.31 12.50
CA ILE A 462 -4.94 -17.43 13.24
C ILE A 462 -5.62 -16.46 12.28
N PRO A 463 -6.76 -15.86 12.68
CA PRO A 463 -7.40 -14.83 11.88
C PRO A 463 -6.44 -13.68 11.53
N TYR A 464 -6.60 -13.12 10.34
CA TYR A 464 -5.88 -11.91 9.96
C TYR A 464 -6.39 -10.70 10.75
N PRO A 465 -5.52 -9.72 11.09
CA PRO A 465 -5.98 -8.45 11.62
C PRO A 465 -7.02 -7.82 10.68
N ASN A 466 -8.13 -7.34 11.25
CA ASN A 466 -9.33 -6.95 10.51
C ASN A 466 -9.10 -5.97 9.35
N LYS A 467 -8.16 -5.03 9.47
CA LYS A 467 -7.85 -4.04 8.44
C LYS A 467 -6.54 -4.31 7.69
N ALA A 468 -5.86 -5.43 7.95
CA ALA A 468 -4.62 -5.79 7.27
C ALA A 468 -4.83 -5.93 5.75
N ARG A 469 -3.82 -5.51 4.97
CA ARG A 469 -3.81 -5.50 3.50
C ARG A 469 -2.50 -6.06 2.93
N GLY A 470 -1.91 -7.02 3.66
CA GLY A 470 -0.65 -7.66 3.29
C GLY A 470 -0.87 -8.92 2.45
N ARG A 471 0.10 -9.27 1.61
CA ARG A 471 0.10 -10.57 0.90
C ARG A 471 0.75 -11.68 1.72
N VAL A 472 0.31 -12.91 1.50
CA VAL A 472 0.94 -14.12 2.05
C VAL A 472 2.04 -14.61 1.10
N PHE A 473 3.20 -14.97 1.65
CA PHE A 473 4.41 -15.42 0.96
C PHE A 473 4.37 -16.93 0.70
N LEU A 474 3.39 -17.38 -0.09
CA LEU A 474 3.13 -18.81 -0.33
C LEU A 474 4.29 -19.52 -1.04
N GLU A 475 5.03 -18.81 -1.88
CA GLU A 475 5.99 -19.39 -2.81
C GLU A 475 7.20 -20.02 -2.12
N ALA A 476 7.53 -19.59 -0.90
CA ALA A 476 8.62 -20.13 -0.10
C ALA A 476 8.22 -21.36 0.71
N PHE A 477 6.94 -21.76 0.78
CA PHE A 477 6.55 -22.96 1.51
C PHE A 477 6.84 -24.22 0.68
N ALA A 478 7.51 -25.19 1.28
CA ALA A 478 7.88 -26.45 0.62
C ALA A 478 6.71 -27.43 0.51
N ASN A 479 5.73 -27.32 1.41
CA ASN A 479 4.54 -28.18 1.51
C ASN A 479 3.29 -27.60 0.83
N ILE A 480 3.40 -26.45 0.16
CA ILE A 480 2.27 -25.75 -0.45
C ILE A 480 2.56 -25.53 -1.94
N ASP A 481 1.61 -25.91 -2.78
CA ASP A 481 1.58 -25.48 -4.18
C ASP A 481 0.96 -24.08 -4.26
N ALA A 482 1.83 -23.07 -4.27
CA ALA A 482 1.42 -21.67 -4.27
C ALA A 482 0.59 -21.29 -5.50
N GLU A 483 0.85 -21.90 -6.66
CA GLU A 483 0.14 -21.59 -7.90
C GLU A 483 -1.27 -22.17 -7.87
N ALA A 484 -1.42 -23.41 -7.39
CA ALA A 484 -2.71 -24.06 -7.20
C ALA A 484 -3.56 -23.32 -6.14
N GLU A 485 -2.96 -22.94 -5.01
CA GLU A 485 -3.65 -22.19 -3.95
C GLU A 485 -4.16 -20.84 -4.44
N LYS A 486 -3.33 -20.06 -5.14
CA LYS A 486 -3.76 -18.77 -5.71
C LYS A 486 -4.83 -18.93 -6.77
N THR A 487 -4.69 -19.93 -7.65
CA THR A 487 -5.69 -20.24 -8.68
C THR A 487 -7.04 -20.56 -8.05
N LYS A 488 -7.05 -21.46 -7.05
CA LYS A 488 -8.26 -21.80 -6.31
C LYS A 488 -8.85 -20.58 -5.61
N TRP A 489 -8.01 -19.78 -4.97
CA TRP A 489 -8.47 -18.61 -4.24
C TRP A 489 -9.12 -17.55 -5.14
N VAL A 490 -8.52 -17.28 -6.31
CA VAL A 490 -9.09 -16.39 -7.33
C VAL A 490 -10.42 -16.94 -7.84
N ALA A 491 -10.54 -18.25 -8.07
CA ALA A 491 -11.80 -18.86 -8.48
C ALA A 491 -12.91 -18.74 -7.41
N ASP A 492 -12.60 -19.03 -6.14
CA ASP A 492 -13.56 -18.91 -5.04
C ASP A 492 -13.99 -17.45 -4.81
N MET A 493 -13.07 -16.50 -4.95
CA MET A 493 -13.35 -15.06 -4.91
C MET A 493 -14.25 -14.61 -6.05
N ASN A 494 -13.98 -15.05 -7.28
CA ASN A 494 -14.86 -14.79 -8.42
C ASN A 494 -16.25 -15.38 -8.18
N ASN A 495 -16.36 -16.62 -7.72
CA ASN A 495 -17.67 -17.22 -7.41
C ASN A 495 -18.43 -16.40 -6.36
N ALA A 496 -17.79 -16.01 -5.26
CA ALA A 496 -18.41 -15.15 -4.25
C ALA A 496 -18.83 -13.79 -4.82
N PHE A 497 -18.00 -13.22 -5.70
CA PHE A 497 -18.27 -11.96 -6.38
C PHE A 497 -19.52 -12.10 -7.26
N TYR A 498 -19.55 -13.02 -8.21
CA TYR A 498 -20.68 -13.14 -9.14
C TYR A 498 -21.99 -13.57 -8.47
N SER A 499 -21.94 -14.35 -7.37
CA SER A 499 -23.14 -14.62 -6.55
C SER A 499 -23.74 -13.33 -5.98
N ALA A 500 -22.91 -12.41 -5.50
CA ALA A 500 -23.39 -11.12 -4.95
C ALA A 500 -23.91 -10.13 -6.02
N PHE A 501 -23.60 -10.35 -7.30
CA PHE A 501 -23.92 -9.45 -8.42
C PHE A 501 -24.91 -10.05 -9.44
N SER A 502 -25.33 -11.30 -9.26
CA SER A 502 -26.09 -12.07 -10.25
C SER A 502 -27.41 -11.43 -10.69
N ASN A 503 -28.12 -10.76 -9.77
CA ASN A 503 -29.44 -10.16 -10.03
C ASN A 503 -29.39 -8.87 -10.87
N ASP A 504 -28.33 -8.07 -10.74
CA ASP A 504 -28.24 -6.74 -11.38
C ASP A 504 -27.23 -6.71 -12.54
N TYR A 505 -26.58 -7.85 -12.85
CA TYR A 505 -25.39 -7.91 -13.71
C TYR A 505 -25.58 -7.22 -15.08
N ILE A 506 -26.71 -7.45 -15.75
CA ILE A 506 -26.98 -6.87 -17.07
C ILE A 506 -27.10 -5.34 -17.00
N GLU A 507 -27.78 -4.81 -15.98
CA GLU A 507 -27.96 -3.37 -15.80
C GLU A 507 -26.67 -2.65 -15.40
N GLU A 508 -25.75 -3.37 -14.76
CA GLU A 508 -24.46 -2.84 -14.33
C GLU A 508 -23.38 -2.88 -15.42
N HIS A 509 -23.61 -3.59 -16.53
CA HIS A 509 -22.63 -3.78 -17.62
C HIS A 509 -23.08 -3.32 -19.03
N PRO A 510 -23.61 -2.08 -19.20
CA PRO A 510 -23.99 -1.57 -20.53
C PRO A 510 -22.81 -1.52 -21.52
N GLU A 511 -21.57 -1.43 -21.04
CA GLU A 511 -20.37 -1.49 -21.87
C GLU A 511 -20.16 -2.82 -22.60
N ILE A 512 -20.73 -3.91 -22.10
CA ILE A 512 -20.72 -5.22 -22.77
C ILE A 512 -21.95 -5.30 -23.70
N TYR A 513 -23.15 -5.14 -23.13
CA TYR A 513 -24.40 -5.39 -23.85
C TYR A 513 -24.66 -4.43 -25.00
N GLU A 514 -24.29 -3.14 -24.87
CA GLU A 514 -24.42 -2.15 -25.93
C GLU A 514 -23.11 -1.96 -26.70
N GLY A 515 -21.97 -2.01 -26.01
CA GLY A 515 -20.66 -1.73 -26.59
C GLY A 515 -20.13 -2.84 -27.50
N ASP A 516 -20.35 -4.11 -27.14
CA ASP A 516 -19.81 -5.26 -27.89
C ASP A 516 -20.84 -5.95 -28.78
N GLY A 517 -22.15 -5.76 -28.54
CA GLY A 517 -23.21 -6.54 -29.17
C GLY A 517 -23.23 -6.48 -30.71
N GLN A 518 -22.95 -5.30 -31.28
CA GLN A 518 -22.88 -5.14 -32.74
C GLN A 518 -21.68 -5.88 -33.34
N TRP A 519 -20.52 -5.85 -32.66
CA TRP A 519 -19.34 -6.57 -33.12
C TRP A 519 -19.59 -8.08 -33.09
N TRP A 520 -20.11 -8.63 -31.99
CA TRP A 520 -20.45 -10.05 -31.89
C TRP A 520 -21.45 -10.51 -32.97
N SER A 521 -22.52 -9.73 -33.19
CA SER A 521 -23.49 -10.01 -34.26
C SER A 521 -22.83 -10.09 -35.64
N HIS A 522 -21.96 -9.12 -35.95
CA HIS A 522 -21.22 -9.08 -37.20
C HIS A 522 -20.29 -10.31 -37.34
N GLN A 523 -19.58 -10.68 -36.27
CA GLN A 523 -18.67 -11.81 -36.29
C GLN A 523 -19.40 -13.14 -36.51
N PHE A 524 -20.51 -13.40 -35.83
CA PHE A 524 -21.32 -14.60 -36.08
C PHE A 524 -21.80 -14.65 -37.53
N HIS A 525 -22.31 -13.56 -38.09
CA HIS A 525 -22.66 -13.50 -39.50
C HIS A 525 -21.47 -13.82 -40.41
N ARG A 526 -20.30 -13.20 -40.16
CA ARG A 526 -19.09 -13.41 -40.95
C ARG A 526 -18.63 -14.86 -40.94
N LEU A 527 -18.57 -15.47 -39.76
CA LEU A 527 -18.09 -16.84 -39.58
C LEU A 527 -19.05 -17.87 -40.19
N LEU A 528 -20.36 -17.69 -39.96
CA LEU A 528 -21.39 -18.62 -40.42
C LEU A 528 -21.78 -18.45 -41.88
N SER A 529 -21.47 -17.31 -42.49
CA SER A 529 -21.64 -17.10 -43.94
C SER A 529 -20.36 -17.37 -44.73
N GLY A 530 -19.22 -17.55 -44.05
CA GLY A 530 -17.91 -17.76 -44.65
C GLY A 530 -17.31 -19.13 -44.30
N PRO A 531 -16.30 -19.19 -43.42
CA PRO A 531 -15.52 -20.41 -43.17
C PRO A 531 -16.33 -21.59 -42.64
N LEU A 532 -17.50 -21.35 -42.05
CA LEU A 532 -18.40 -22.37 -41.50
C LEU A 532 -19.72 -22.48 -42.29
N LYS A 533 -19.79 -21.92 -43.50
CA LYS A 533 -21.02 -21.79 -44.29
C LYS A 533 -21.77 -23.09 -44.56
N ASP A 534 -21.14 -24.25 -44.59
CA ASP A 534 -21.82 -25.51 -44.91
C ASP A 534 -21.83 -26.52 -43.74
N LYS A 535 -21.48 -26.09 -42.53
CA LYS A 535 -21.38 -26.96 -41.35
C LYS A 535 -22.56 -26.79 -40.37
N LYS A 536 -23.01 -27.89 -39.76
CA LYS A 536 -23.68 -27.83 -38.46
C LYS A 536 -22.61 -27.57 -37.40
N ILE A 537 -22.86 -26.63 -36.49
CA ILE A 537 -21.84 -26.10 -35.59
C ILE A 537 -22.17 -26.42 -34.14
N ASN A 538 -21.11 -26.71 -33.38
CA ASN A 538 -21.13 -26.75 -31.93
C ASN A 538 -20.40 -25.52 -31.38
N ILE A 539 -21.04 -24.79 -30.46
CA ILE A 539 -20.51 -23.56 -29.87
C ILE A 539 -20.33 -23.77 -28.36
N LEU A 540 -19.19 -23.33 -27.83
CA LEU A 540 -18.97 -23.16 -26.40
C LEU A 540 -18.87 -21.66 -26.10
N ASP A 541 -19.76 -21.16 -25.24
CA ASP A 541 -19.67 -19.84 -24.61
C ASP A 541 -19.05 -20.02 -23.23
N PHE A 542 -17.75 -19.73 -23.12
CA PHE A 542 -16.95 -19.99 -21.92
C PHE A 542 -16.89 -18.75 -21.04
N GLY A 543 -17.36 -18.87 -19.79
CA GLY A 543 -17.53 -17.71 -18.90
C GLY A 543 -18.69 -16.85 -19.38
N ALA A 544 -19.83 -17.48 -19.66
CA ALA A 544 -20.98 -16.86 -20.31
C ALA A 544 -21.61 -15.72 -19.48
N GLY A 545 -21.33 -15.67 -18.16
CA GLY A 545 -21.96 -14.72 -17.25
C GLY A 545 -23.49 -14.84 -17.33
N ALA A 546 -24.18 -13.70 -17.49
CA ALA A 546 -25.63 -13.67 -17.69
C ALA A 546 -26.08 -14.00 -19.15
N GLY A 547 -25.21 -14.65 -19.94
CA GLY A 547 -25.52 -15.19 -21.26
C GLY A 547 -25.47 -14.18 -22.41
N PHE A 548 -24.62 -13.16 -22.34
CA PHE A 548 -24.54 -12.09 -23.35
C PHE A 548 -24.30 -12.60 -24.77
N VAL A 549 -23.31 -13.49 -24.96
CA VAL A 549 -22.98 -14.03 -26.29
C VAL A 549 -24.13 -14.90 -26.80
N GLY A 550 -24.68 -15.77 -25.95
CA GLY A 550 -25.88 -16.55 -26.26
C GLY A 550 -27.09 -15.70 -26.65
N GLN A 551 -27.35 -14.59 -25.95
CA GLN A 551 -28.46 -13.67 -26.25
C GLN A 551 -28.25 -12.98 -27.60
N THR A 552 -27.02 -12.54 -27.87
CA THR A 552 -26.65 -11.95 -29.16
C THR A 552 -26.88 -12.95 -30.29
N PHE A 553 -26.45 -14.20 -30.12
CA PHE A 553 -26.69 -15.26 -31.10
C PHE A 553 -28.18 -15.59 -31.28
N GLN A 554 -28.95 -15.67 -30.18
CA GLN A 554 -30.39 -15.91 -30.20
C GLN A 554 -31.16 -14.81 -30.98
N GLY A 555 -30.61 -13.60 -31.12
CA GLY A 555 -31.15 -12.55 -31.99
C GLY A 555 -30.98 -12.81 -33.49
N LEU A 556 -30.07 -13.71 -33.90
CA LEU A 556 -29.72 -13.98 -35.29
C LEU A 556 -30.60 -15.09 -35.88
N HIS A 557 -31.90 -14.82 -36.04
CA HIS A 557 -32.91 -15.81 -36.43
C HIS A 557 -32.54 -16.70 -37.64
N GLN A 558 -31.90 -16.15 -38.66
CA GLN A 558 -31.53 -16.88 -39.88
C GLN A 558 -30.39 -17.89 -39.70
N LEU A 559 -29.64 -17.81 -38.59
CA LEU A 559 -28.48 -18.64 -38.33
C LEU A 559 -28.74 -19.73 -37.27
N GLN A 560 -29.90 -19.71 -36.61
CA GLN A 560 -30.21 -20.62 -35.50
C GLN A 560 -30.26 -22.09 -35.93
N ASP A 561 -30.80 -22.37 -37.13
CA ASP A 561 -30.91 -23.74 -37.66
C ASP A 561 -29.55 -24.39 -37.92
N ARG A 562 -28.46 -23.64 -37.83
CA ARG A 562 -27.08 -24.12 -38.03
C ARG A 562 -26.48 -24.73 -36.77
N VAL A 563 -26.98 -24.36 -35.60
CA VAL A 563 -26.44 -24.80 -34.31
C VAL A 563 -27.03 -26.14 -33.94
N GLN A 564 -26.15 -27.09 -33.60
CA GLN A 564 -26.53 -28.40 -33.08
C GLN A 564 -26.48 -28.42 -31.55
N ASP A 565 -25.40 -27.90 -30.96
CA ASP A 565 -25.20 -27.80 -29.52
C ASP A 565 -24.58 -26.44 -29.20
N PHE A 566 -25.20 -25.69 -28.29
CA PHE A 566 -24.66 -24.43 -27.77
C PHE A 566 -24.48 -24.57 -26.26
N VAL A 567 -23.24 -24.83 -25.85
CA VAL A 567 -22.88 -25.01 -24.44
C VAL A 567 -22.61 -23.65 -23.83
N VAL A 568 -23.44 -23.26 -22.87
CA VAL A 568 -23.31 -22.07 -22.04
C VAL A 568 -22.64 -22.49 -20.75
N TYR A 569 -21.40 -22.09 -20.56
CA TYR A 569 -20.59 -22.47 -19.40
C TYR A 569 -20.28 -21.27 -18.50
N ASP A 570 -20.55 -21.43 -17.21
CA ASP A 570 -20.04 -20.53 -16.17
C ASP A 570 -19.80 -21.32 -14.88
N SER A 571 -18.71 -21.07 -14.16
CA SER A 571 -18.42 -21.76 -12.91
C SER A 571 -19.38 -21.37 -11.79
N ASN A 572 -19.96 -20.16 -11.85
CA ASN A 572 -20.93 -19.71 -10.88
C ASN A 572 -22.34 -20.17 -11.28
N LYS A 573 -23.00 -20.92 -10.40
CA LYS A 573 -24.34 -21.47 -10.68
C LYS A 573 -25.43 -20.40 -10.70
N GLU A 574 -25.33 -19.38 -9.86
CA GLU A 574 -26.36 -18.33 -9.75
C GLU A 574 -26.41 -17.47 -11.01
N ILE A 575 -25.26 -17.03 -11.53
CA ILE A 575 -25.20 -16.27 -12.79
C ILE A 575 -25.65 -17.13 -13.98
N LEU A 576 -25.38 -18.44 -13.94
CA LEU A 576 -25.84 -19.38 -14.96
C LEU A 576 -27.38 -19.54 -14.94
N GLU A 577 -28.02 -19.50 -13.76
CA GLU A 577 -29.50 -19.42 -13.67
C GLU A 577 -30.03 -18.11 -14.27
N THR A 578 -29.34 -16.99 -14.06
CA THR A 578 -29.66 -15.74 -14.76
C THR A 578 -29.60 -15.92 -16.27
N ALA A 579 -28.54 -16.54 -16.82
CA ALA A 579 -28.44 -16.84 -18.24
C ALA A 579 -29.59 -17.72 -18.76
N LYS A 580 -29.98 -18.77 -18.02
CA LYS A 580 -31.11 -19.65 -18.36
C LYS A 580 -32.44 -18.90 -18.50
N SER A 581 -32.64 -17.84 -17.72
CA SER A 581 -33.88 -17.05 -17.78
C SER A 581 -34.06 -16.30 -19.13
N TYR A 582 -32.95 -15.97 -19.81
CA TYR A 582 -32.93 -15.24 -21.08
C TYR A 582 -32.76 -16.14 -22.31
N LEU A 583 -32.12 -17.29 -22.15
CA LEU A 583 -31.80 -18.23 -23.24
C LEU A 583 -32.84 -19.34 -23.31
N LYS A 584 -33.79 -19.23 -24.25
CA LYS A 584 -35.03 -20.05 -24.26
C LYS A 584 -35.07 -21.13 -25.34
N LYS A 585 -34.01 -21.28 -26.14
CA LYS A 585 -33.97 -22.23 -27.27
C LYS A 585 -33.47 -23.61 -26.82
N GLY A 586 -34.02 -24.67 -27.41
CA GLY A 586 -33.73 -26.06 -27.03
C GLY A 586 -32.31 -26.56 -27.36
N TYR A 587 -31.54 -25.82 -28.15
CA TYR A 587 -30.13 -26.13 -28.43
C TYR A 587 -29.16 -25.57 -27.38
N PHE A 588 -29.64 -24.77 -26.43
CA PHE A 588 -28.80 -24.30 -25.32
C PHE A 588 -28.68 -25.40 -24.26
N ARG A 589 -27.44 -25.77 -23.95
CA ARG A 589 -27.08 -26.66 -22.85
C ARG A 589 -26.26 -25.87 -21.83
N PHE A 590 -26.59 -26.00 -20.55
CA PHE A 590 -25.96 -25.22 -19.49
C PHE A 590 -25.08 -26.12 -18.63
N GLU A 591 -23.82 -25.74 -18.44
CA GLU A 591 -22.85 -26.51 -17.68
C GLU A 591 -22.16 -25.62 -16.64
N SER A 592 -21.97 -26.14 -15.42
CA SER A 592 -21.23 -25.44 -14.35
C SER A 592 -19.92 -26.11 -13.95
N SER A 593 -19.63 -27.28 -14.51
CA SER A 593 -18.36 -27.99 -14.31
C SER A 593 -17.59 -28.02 -15.61
N PHE A 594 -16.38 -27.46 -15.58
CA PHE A 594 -15.51 -27.47 -16.75
C PHE A 594 -15.04 -28.89 -17.07
N GLU A 595 -14.87 -29.72 -16.04
CA GLU A 595 -14.48 -31.13 -16.16
C GLU A 595 -15.50 -31.95 -16.97
N THR A 596 -16.80 -31.59 -16.91
CA THR A 596 -17.83 -32.22 -17.77
C THR A 596 -17.62 -31.87 -19.24
N ILE A 597 -17.22 -30.64 -19.53
CA ILE A 597 -16.97 -30.15 -20.89
C ILE A 597 -15.68 -30.75 -21.43
N GLU A 598 -14.64 -30.86 -20.60
CA GLU A 598 -13.32 -31.38 -20.99
C GLU A 598 -13.32 -32.83 -21.46
N LYS A 599 -14.35 -33.61 -21.14
CA LYS A 599 -14.53 -34.97 -21.66
C LYS A 599 -14.77 -35.01 -23.18
N ASN A 600 -15.17 -33.91 -23.79
CA ASN A 600 -15.50 -33.81 -25.21
C ASN A 600 -14.35 -33.14 -25.99
N GLU A 601 -13.22 -33.83 -26.12
CA GLU A 601 -12.09 -33.31 -26.91
C GLU A 601 -12.47 -33.08 -28.37
N LYS A 602 -11.95 -32.01 -28.98
CA LYS A 602 -12.17 -31.64 -30.39
C LYS A 602 -13.66 -31.66 -30.80
N TYR A 603 -14.52 -31.14 -29.94
CA TYR A 603 -15.97 -31.17 -30.13
C TYR A 603 -16.55 -29.85 -30.67
N PHE A 604 -15.93 -28.71 -30.35
CA PHE A 604 -16.46 -27.39 -30.68
C PHE A 604 -15.89 -26.83 -31.97
N ASP A 605 -16.76 -26.22 -32.78
CA ASP A 605 -16.38 -25.47 -33.98
C ASP A 605 -16.07 -24.01 -33.63
N ILE A 606 -16.72 -23.48 -32.59
CA ILE A 606 -16.49 -22.12 -32.08
C ILE A 606 -16.36 -22.18 -30.55
N ILE A 607 -15.31 -21.55 -30.01
CA ILE A 607 -15.22 -21.21 -28.59
C ILE A 607 -15.25 -19.68 -28.47
N ALA A 608 -16.24 -19.16 -27.76
CA ALA A 608 -16.47 -17.75 -27.51
C ALA A 608 -16.08 -17.38 -26.08
N ILE A 609 -15.38 -16.25 -25.94
CA ILE A 609 -14.92 -15.70 -24.66
C ILE A 609 -15.12 -14.19 -24.64
N ASN A 610 -15.95 -13.69 -23.72
CA ASN A 610 -16.19 -12.25 -23.62
C ASN A 610 -16.03 -11.75 -22.19
N SER A 611 -15.00 -10.94 -21.93
CA SER A 611 -14.71 -10.39 -20.59
C SER A 611 -14.42 -11.48 -19.54
N VAL A 612 -13.48 -12.38 -19.82
CA VAL A 612 -13.28 -13.59 -18.99
C VAL A 612 -11.83 -13.78 -18.59
N LEU A 613 -10.87 -13.59 -19.49
CA LEU A 613 -9.46 -13.97 -19.24
C LEU A 613 -8.86 -13.18 -18.07
N HIS A 614 -9.28 -11.93 -17.88
CA HIS A 614 -8.79 -11.12 -16.77
C HIS A 614 -9.28 -11.56 -15.38
N HIS A 615 -10.23 -12.49 -15.29
CA HIS A 615 -10.67 -13.08 -14.03
C HIS A 615 -9.80 -14.27 -13.61
N PHE A 616 -8.94 -14.78 -14.49
CA PHE A 616 -8.05 -15.91 -14.19
C PHE A 616 -6.70 -15.44 -13.67
N TYR A 617 -6.19 -16.14 -12.66
CA TYR A 617 -4.84 -15.95 -12.16
C TYR A 617 -3.78 -16.27 -13.24
N ASP A 618 -3.91 -17.45 -13.87
CA ASP A 618 -3.12 -17.86 -15.04
C ASP A 618 -4.02 -18.09 -16.28
N PRO A 619 -4.23 -17.04 -17.10
CA PRO A 619 -5.02 -17.12 -18.32
C PRO A 619 -4.42 -18.07 -19.38
N LYS A 620 -3.12 -18.35 -19.32
CA LYS A 620 -2.45 -19.18 -20.33
C LYS A 620 -2.86 -20.64 -20.17
N THR A 621 -2.85 -21.14 -18.93
CA THR A 621 -3.26 -22.52 -18.64
C THR A 621 -4.71 -22.78 -19.04
N ILE A 622 -5.64 -21.84 -18.79
CA ILE A 622 -7.03 -22.03 -19.21
C ILE A 622 -7.19 -22.02 -20.73
N LEU A 623 -6.46 -21.17 -21.45
CA LEU A 623 -6.50 -21.13 -22.91
C LEU A 623 -5.97 -22.42 -23.55
N GLU A 624 -4.90 -23.01 -23.00
CA GLU A 624 -4.40 -24.31 -23.46
C GLU A 624 -5.39 -25.45 -23.22
N ARG A 625 -6.16 -25.42 -22.12
CA ARG A 625 -7.24 -26.39 -21.87
C ARG A 625 -8.37 -26.24 -22.90
N LEU A 626 -8.81 -25.00 -23.15
CA LEU A 626 -9.87 -24.72 -24.12
C LEU A 626 -9.49 -25.10 -25.55
N LYS A 627 -8.23 -24.88 -25.92
CA LYS A 627 -7.70 -25.28 -27.24
C LYS A 627 -7.90 -26.78 -27.52
N LYS A 628 -7.79 -27.66 -26.52
CA LYS A 628 -8.01 -29.12 -26.69
C LYS A 628 -9.45 -29.46 -27.07
N LEU A 629 -10.41 -28.59 -26.75
CA LEU A 629 -11.82 -28.79 -27.05
C LEU A 629 -12.20 -28.36 -28.47
N LEU A 630 -11.32 -27.60 -29.12
CA LEU A 630 -11.55 -27.04 -30.44
C LEU A 630 -11.22 -28.05 -31.54
N LYS A 631 -12.08 -28.18 -32.54
CA LYS A 631 -11.81 -28.99 -33.74
C LYS A 631 -10.63 -28.40 -34.53
N PRO A 632 -9.92 -29.22 -35.34
CA PRO A 632 -9.01 -28.70 -36.36
C PRO A 632 -9.73 -27.70 -37.28
N GLY A 633 -9.14 -26.53 -37.51
CA GLY A 633 -9.80 -25.43 -38.24
C GLY A 633 -10.95 -24.75 -37.49
N GLY A 634 -11.20 -25.11 -36.23
CA GLY A 634 -12.17 -24.44 -35.36
C GLY A 634 -11.72 -23.03 -34.99
N ILE A 635 -12.68 -22.22 -34.54
CA ILE A 635 -12.51 -20.77 -34.36
C ILE A 635 -12.58 -20.42 -32.88
N PHE A 636 -11.60 -19.66 -32.44
CA PHE A 636 -11.58 -19.04 -31.13
C PHE A 636 -11.88 -17.56 -31.31
N ILE A 637 -12.93 -17.07 -30.66
CA ILE A 637 -13.39 -15.69 -30.78
C ILE A 637 -13.52 -15.07 -29.40
N GLY A 638 -13.02 -13.85 -29.23
CA GLY A 638 -13.22 -13.15 -27.98
C GLY A 638 -13.07 -11.64 -28.03
N ALA A 639 -13.54 -10.99 -26.98
CA ALA A 639 -13.59 -9.55 -26.84
C ALA A 639 -13.59 -9.12 -25.37
N HIS A 640 -13.54 -7.81 -25.15
CA HIS A 640 -13.59 -7.15 -23.86
C HIS A 640 -12.40 -7.43 -22.92
N GLU A 641 -11.24 -7.81 -23.47
CA GLU A 641 -10.04 -8.01 -22.66
C GLU A 641 -9.25 -6.71 -22.51
N PRO A 642 -8.81 -6.32 -21.30
CA PRO A 642 -8.16 -5.03 -21.06
C PRO A 642 -6.82 -4.90 -21.80
N ASN A 643 -6.65 -3.81 -22.54
CA ASN A 643 -5.43 -3.52 -23.30
C ASN A 643 -4.38 -2.81 -22.44
N LYS A 644 -3.36 -3.53 -21.97
CA LYS A 644 -2.25 -3.00 -21.16
C LYS A 644 -1.53 -1.83 -21.83
N ARG A 645 -1.35 -1.86 -23.16
CA ARG A 645 -0.62 -0.81 -23.89
C ARG A 645 -1.31 0.54 -23.80
N PHE A 646 -2.64 0.56 -23.78
CA PHE A 646 -3.42 1.79 -23.63
C PHE A 646 -3.14 2.46 -22.27
N PHE A 647 -3.18 1.69 -21.18
CA PHE A 647 -3.03 2.23 -19.83
C PHE A 647 -1.59 2.63 -19.46
N ARG A 648 -0.57 2.16 -20.19
CA ARG A 648 0.81 2.66 -20.05
C ARG A 648 0.95 4.14 -20.40
N ASN A 649 0.09 4.68 -21.26
CA ASN A 649 0.05 6.12 -21.54
C ASN A 649 -0.49 6.89 -20.32
N ARG A 650 0.28 7.86 -19.82
CA ARG A 650 -0.07 8.63 -18.61
C ARG A 650 -1.37 9.42 -18.75
N ILE A 651 -1.61 9.98 -19.93
CA ILE A 651 -2.81 10.77 -20.24
C ILE A 651 -4.01 9.83 -20.35
N ALA A 652 -3.87 8.70 -21.05
CA ALA A 652 -4.90 7.67 -21.14
C ALA A 652 -5.33 7.15 -19.76
N ALA A 653 -4.36 6.82 -18.89
CA ALA A 653 -4.63 6.38 -17.53
C ALA A 653 -5.30 7.45 -16.65
N LEU A 654 -4.91 8.72 -16.81
CA LEU A 654 -5.54 9.84 -16.10
C LEU A 654 -7.00 10.00 -16.53
N LEU A 655 -7.25 10.01 -17.85
CA LEU A 655 -8.59 10.10 -18.39
C LEU A 655 -9.42 8.90 -17.97
N ALA A 656 -8.89 7.68 -18.08
CA ALA A 656 -9.55 6.46 -17.61
C ALA A 656 -9.96 6.55 -16.13
N SER A 657 -9.06 7.06 -15.27
CA SER A 657 -9.37 7.28 -13.85
C SER A 657 -10.47 8.34 -13.64
N LEU A 658 -10.49 9.39 -14.45
CA LEU A 658 -11.54 10.43 -14.40
C LEU A 658 -12.89 9.85 -14.85
N PHE A 659 -12.90 9.14 -15.98
CA PHE A 659 -14.09 8.46 -16.51
C PHE A 659 -14.63 7.42 -15.53
N LYS A 660 -13.77 6.64 -14.85
CA LYS A 660 -14.21 5.71 -13.79
C LYS A 660 -14.99 6.44 -12.69
N ARG A 661 -14.50 7.62 -12.28
CA ARG A 661 -15.14 8.46 -11.25
C ARG A 661 -16.46 9.08 -11.74
N LEU A 662 -16.51 9.54 -12.99
CA LEU A 662 -17.69 10.18 -13.57
C LEU A 662 -18.77 9.18 -14.03
N GLY A 663 -18.35 8.02 -14.52
CA GLY A 663 -19.21 6.98 -15.09
C GLY A 663 -19.96 6.13 -14.08
N GLY A 664 -19.64 6.26 -12.80
CA GLY A 664 -20.20 5.44 -11.74
C GLY A 664 -19.66 4.02 -11.81
N GLY A 665 -18.37 3.84 -11.52
CA GLY A 665 -17.80 2.50 -11.32
C GLY A 665 -18.63 1.68 -10.33
N LYS A 666 -18.56 0.34 -10.45
CA LYS A 666 -19.39 -0.65 -9.75
C LYS A 666 -19.86 -0.17 -8.38
N THR A 667 -21.18 0.00 -8.23
CA THR A 667 -21.82 0.30 -6.94
C THR A 667 -21.72 -0.92 -6.05
N PHE A 668 -20.56 -1.08 -5.44
CA PHE A 668 -20.32 -2.09 -4.43
C PHE A 668 -20.78 -1.50 -3.09
N ASP A 669 -22.04 -1.72 -2.72
CA ASP A 669 -22.56 -1.28 -1.44
C ASP A 669 -21.98 -2.13 -0.28
N ASP A 670 -22.22 -1.69 0.95
CA ASP A 670 -21.70 -2.38 2.13
C ASP A 670 -22.43 -3.70 2.41
N GLN A 671 -23.67 -3.87 1.92
CA GLN A 671 -24.44 -5.10 2.07
C GLN A 671 -23.83 -6.22 1.21
N LYS A 672 -23.53 -5.96 -0.06
CA LYS A 672 -22.82 -6.90 -0.97
C LYS A 672 -21.46 -7.29 -0.38
N LEU A 673 -20.74 -6.34 0.24
CA LEU A 673 -19.47 -6.61 0.93
C LEU A 673 -19.62 -7.60 2.07
N GLU A 674 -20.63 -7.40 2.90
CA GLU A 674 -20.90 -8.24 4.04
C GLU A 674 -21.33 -9.64 3.60
N THR A 675 -22.22 -9.73 2.61
CA THR A 675 -22.64 -11.01 2.01
C THR A 675 -21.44 -11.81 1.48
N MET A 676 -20.53 -11.15 0.74
CA MET A 676 -19.32 -11.82 0.23
C MET A 676 -18.39 -12.29 1.35
N ASN A 677 -18.09 -11.44 2.32
CA ASN A 677 -17.22 -11.81 3.44
C ASN A 677 -17.84 -12.96 4.28
N HIS A 678 -19.16 -12.96 4.46
CA HIS A 678 -19.88 -14.03 5.15
C HIS A 678 -19.83 -15.34 4.34
N TYR A 679 -20.06 -15.29 3.02
CA TYR A 679 -19.94 -16.45 2.15
C TYR A 679 -18.55 -17.07 2.22
N LEU A 680 -17.50 -16.26 2.06
CA LEU A 680 -16.10 -16.73 2.12
C LEU A 680 -15.75 -17.26 3.51
N SER A 681 -16.22 -16.60 4.57
CA SER A 681 -15.97 -17.06 5.95
C SER A 681 -16.60 -18.43 6.21
N ASN A 682 -17.82 -18.66 5.70
CA ASN A 682 -18.50 -19.95 5.80
C ASN A 682 -17.82 -21.03 4.97
N LEU A 683 -17.40 -20.71 3.74
CA LEU A 683 -16.72 -21.64 2.84
C LEU A 683 -15.42 -22.20 3.47
N TYR A 684 -14.69 -21.36 4.20
CA TYR A 684 -13.40 -21.71 4.79
C TYR A 684 -13.44 -21.97 6.30
N GLY A 685 -14.61 -21.87 6.93
CA GLY A 685 -14.78 -22.04 8.38
C GLY A 685 -13.93 -21.09 9.22
N GLN A 686 -13.57 -19.91 8.69
CA GLN A 686 -12.68 -18.95 9.35
C GLN A 686 -13.17 -17.52 9.12
N LYS A 687 -12.91 -16.62 10.06
CA LYS A 687 -13.33 -15.23 9.93
C LYS A 687 -12.47 -14.52 8.88
N LEU A 688 -13.06 -14.23 7.73
CA LEU A 688 -12.43 -13.51 6.63
C LEU A 688 -13.06 -12.13 6.48
N HIS A 689 -12.21 -11.10 6.36
CA HIS A 689 -12.67 -9.73 6.19
C HIS A 689 -11.83 -9.00 5.14
N TYR A 690 -12.32 -8.95 3.92
CA TYR A 690 -11.78 -8.24 2.78
C TYR A 690 -12.49 -6.90 2.59
N SER A 691 -11.74 -5.91 2.12
CA SER A 691 -12.27 -4.66 1.59
C SER A 691 -12.72 -4.79 0.15
N LYS A 692 -13.50 -3.79 -0.30
CA LYS A 692 -13.91 -3.64 -1.70
C LYS A 692 -12.70 -3.65 -2.63
N GLU A 693 -11.63 -2.96 -2.25
CA GLU A 693 -10.38 -2.88 -3.03
C GLU A 693 -9.68 -4.24 -3.16
N GLU A 694 -9.63 -5.01 -2.07
CA GLU A 694 -9.03 -6.36 -2.10
C GLU A 694 -9.84 -7.29 -3.00
N ILE A 695 -11.17 -7.26 -2.89
CA ILE A 695 -12.06 -8.07 -3.71
C ILE A 695 -11.85 -7.76 -5.18
N PHE A 696 -11.85 -6.49 -5.57
CA PHE A 696 -11.61 -6.13 -6.98
C PHE A 696 -10.20 -6.50 -7.45
N GLN A 697 -9.18 -6.44 -6.60
CA GLN A 697 -7.83 -6.89 -6.99
C GLN A 697 -7.73 -8.38 -7.29
N ILE A 698 -8.63 -9.19 -6.69
CA ILE A 698 -8.59 -10.64 -6.82
C ILE A 698 -9.60 -11.13 -7.87
N ALA A 699 -10.83 -10.61 -7.87
CA ALA A 699 -11.86 -10.96 -8.84
C ALA A 699 -11.56 -10.40 -10.24
N GLU A 700 -11.05 -9.17 -10.33
CA GLU A 700 -10.73 -8.49 -11.59
C GLU A 700 -9.21 -8.47 -11.82
N PHE A 701 -8.61 -9.66 -11.75
CA PHE A 701 -7.17 -9.86 -11.53
C PHE A 701 -6.23 -9.22 -12.57
N HIS A 702 -6.65 -9.13 -13.83
CA HIS A 702 -5.89 -8.42 -14.88
C HIS A 702 -6.59 -7.13 -15.36
N SER A 703 -7.57 -6.58 -14.63
CA SER A 703 -8.28 -5.35 -15.01
C SER A 703 -7.59 -4.07 -14.51
N PRO A 704 -7.03 -3.22 -15.39
CA PRO A 704 -6.33 -1.99 -15.00
C PRO A 704 -7.22 -0.99 -14.26
N ILE A 705 -8.51 -0.98 -14.61
CA ILE A 705 -9.47 0.01 -14.14
C ILE A 705 -10.09 -0.43 -12.82
N GLU A 706 -10.52 -1.69 -12.70
CA GLU A 706 -11.45 -2.07 -11.63
C GLU A 706 -10.75 -2.32 -10.28
N GLN A 707 -9.45 -2.62 -10.28
CA GLN A 707 -8.66 -2.96 -9.08
C GLN A 707 -8.48 -1.88 -8.01
N SER A 708 -8.64 -0.60 -8.34
CA SER A 708 -8.43 0.47 -7.36
C SER A 708 -9.38 1.64 -7.55
N GLN A 709 -9.92 2.15 -6.44
CA GLN A 709 -10.65 3.42 -6.42
C GLN A 709 -9.71 4.64 -6.59
N TYR A 710 -8.41 4.47 -6.32
CA TYR A 710 -7.45 5.57 -6.27
C TYR A 710 -6.67 5.79 -7.56
N GLY A 711 -6.75 4.85 -8.53
CA GLY A 711 -6.08 4.99 -9.81
C GLY A 711 -6.13 3.71 -10.65
N VAL A 712 -5.43 3.75 -11.79
CA VAL A 712 -5.30 2.65 -12.74
C VAL A 712 -3.91 2.02 -12.58
N ASP A 713 -3.82 0.70 -12.43
CA ASP A 713 -2.54 -0.01 -12.48
C ASP A 713 -2.14 -0.20 -13.95
N ARG A 714 -1.02 0.39 -14.35
CA ARG A 714 -0.56 0.46 -15.74
C ARG A 714 0.24 -0.78 -16.16
N GLU A 715 0.59 -1.64 -15.22
CA GLU A 715 1.41 -2.82 -15.50
C GLU A 715 0.59 -4.10 -15.70
N ILE A 716 -0.73 -4.02 -15.63
CA ILE A 716 -1.65 -5.15 -15.80
C ILE A 716 -2.51 -5.01 -17.06
N GLY A 717 -3.22 -6.08 -17.40
CA GLY A 717 -3.93 -6.25 -18.66
C GLY A 717 -3.12 -7.03 -19.69
N PHE A 718 -3.72 -7.22 -20.86
CA PHE A 718 -3.17 -8.01 -21.94
C PHE A 718 -2.41 -7.15 -22.96
N ASP A 719 -1.32 -7.70 -23.48
CA ASP A 719 -0.58 -7.12 -24.59
C ASP A 719 -0.94 -7.90 -25.86
N SER A 720 -1.35 -7.18 -26.91
CA SER A 720 -1.76 -7.79 -28.18
C SER A 720 -0.67 -8.67 -28.78
N ASN A 721 0.60 -8.26 -28.71
CA ASN A 721 1.70 -9.03 -29.28
C ASN A 721 1.96 -10.30 -28.48
N VAL A 722 1.73 -10.26 -27.16
CA VAL A 722 1.88 -11.46 -26.31
C VAL A 722 0.75 -12.45 -26.61
N LEU A 723 -0.49 -11.96 -26.75
CA LEU A 723 -1.61 -12.81 -27.16
C LEU A 723 -1.31 -13.49 -28.51
N GLU A 724 -0.86 -12.73 -29.51
CA GLU A 724 -0.52 -13.26 -30.82
C GLU A 724 0.64 -14.28 -30.80
N ASN A 725 1.78 -13.91 -30.21
CA ASN A 725 3.01 -14.70 -30.34
C ASN A 725 3.16 -15.82 -29.30
N GLU A 726 2.44 -15.75 -28.18
CA GLU A 726 2.54 -16.74 -27.11
C GLU A 726 1.27 -17.55 -26.95
N PHE A 727 0.11 -16.90 -26.84
CA PHE A 727 -1.17 -17.57 -26.56
C PHE A 727 -1.78 -18.18 -27.83
N TYR A 728 -1.61 -17.51 -28.97
CA TYR A 728 -2.20 -17.90 -30.25
C TYR A 728 -1.14 -18.33 -31.28
N LYS A 729 0.06 -18.70 -30.83
CA LYS A 729 1.17 -19.09 -31.71
C LYS A 729 0.85 -20.24 -32.68
N ASP A 730 -0.07 -21.13 -32.29
CA ASP A 730 -0.51 -22.29 -33.08
C ASP A 730 -1.87 -22.03 -33.77
N PHE A 731 -2.27 -20.77 -33.85
CA PHE A 731 -3.48 -20.32 -34.53
C PHE A 731 -3.12 -19.38 -35.66
N GLU A 732 -3.92 -19.40 -36.71
CA GLU A 732 -3.95 -18.35 -37.70
C GLU A 732 -4.78 -17.17 -37.18
N VAL A 733 -4.17 -15.99 -37.10
CA VAL A 733 -4.83 -14.79 -36.62
C VAL A 733 -5.67 -14.18 -37.75
N LEU A 734 -6.99 -14.33 -37.68
CA LEU A 734 -7.91 -13.74 -38.65
C LEU A 734 -8.20 -12.26 -38.33
N GLU A 735 -8.28 -11.93 -37.05
CA GLU A 735 -8.46 -10.56 -36.56
C GLU A 735 -7.87 -10.41 -35.16
N LEU A 736 -7.12 -9.33 -34.92
CA LEU A 736 -6.71 -8.89 -33.59
C LEU A 736 -6.70 -7.35 -33.59
N LYS A 737 -7.63 -6.73 -32.85
CA LYS A 737 -7.82 -5.28 -32.85
C LYS A 737 -7.98 -4.72 -31.44
N SER A 738 -7.57 -3.46 -31.27
CA SER A 738 -7.93 -2.69 -30.09
C SER A 738 -9.17 -1.84 -30.35
N TYR A 739 -10.08 -1.76 -29.40
CA TYR A 739 -11.30 -0.96 -29.48
C TYR A 739 -11.70 -0.42 -28.11
N THR A 740 -12.77 0.37 -28.03
CA THR A 740 -13.22 0.98 -26.78
C THR A 740 -14.73 0.91 -26.61
N SER A 741 -15.17 0.56 -25.41
CA SER A 741 -16.55 0.69 -24.94
C SER A 741 -16.66 1.67 -23.76
N PHE A 742 -15.61 2.48 -23.52
CA PHE A 742 -15.44 3.33 -22.33
C PHE A 742 -16.63 4.26 -22.03
N PHE A 743 -17.36 4.65 -23.06
CA PHE A 743 -18.44 5.65 -23.00
C PHE A 743 -19.79 5.06 -22.59
N HIS A 744 -19.95 3.75 -22.67
CA HIS A 744 -21.18 3.05 -22.29
C HIS A 744 -21.18 2.77 -20.79
N ARG A 745 -21.29 3.81 -19.96
CA ARG A 745 -21.35 3.69 -18.49
C ARG A 745 -22.70 4.17 -17.96
N LYS A 746 -23.20 3.52 -16.90
CA LYS A 746 -24.53 3.77 -16.30
C LYS A 746 -24.82 5.24 -16.04
N ASN A 747 -23.88 5.99 -15.44
CA ASN A 747 -24.10 7.41 -15.14
C ASN A 747 -23.95 8.33 -16.37
N LEU A 748 -23.13 7.97 -17.36
CA LEU A 748 -22.92 8.78 -18.56
C LEU A 748 -24.13 8.74 -19.50
N LYS A 749 -24.92 7.66 -19.47
CA LYS A 749 -26.20 7.58 -20.22
C LYS A 749 -27.16 8.72 -19.91
N LYS A 750 -27.11 9.28 -18.70
CA LYS A 750 -27.92 10.44 -18.30
C LYS A 750 -27.52 11.72 -19.03
N PHE A 751 -26.34 11.75 -19.65
CA PHE A 751 -25.75 12.92 -20.29
C PHE A 751 -25.24 12.58 -21.71
N PRO A 752 -26.13 12.30 -22.67
CA PRO A 752 -25.75 11.81 -24.01
C PRO A 752 -24.88 12.78 -24.82
N VAL A 753 -25.03 14.09 -24.60
CA VAL A 753 -24.18 15.12 -25.23
C VAL A 753 -22.75 15.03 -24.70
N VAL A 754 -22.60 14.89 -23.38
CA VAL A 754 -21.29 14.74 -22.72
C VAL A 754 -20.63 13.45 -23.20
N GLN A 755 -21.37 12.35 -23.29
CA GLN A 755 -20.89 11.08 -23.83
C GLN A 755 -20.32 11.24 -25.25
N LYS A 756 -21.06 11.86 -26.18
CA LYS A 756 -20.60 12.09 -27.56
C LYS A 756 -19.36 12.99 -27.66
N ILE A 757 -19.27 14.02 -26.82
CA ILE A 757 -18.10 14.91 -26.77
C ILE A 757 -16.88 14.13 -26.28
N LEU A 758 -17.04 13.35 -25.22
CA LEU A 758 -15.98 12.55 -24.63
C LEU A 758 -15.49 11.47 -25.61
N GLU A 759 -16.40 10.84 -26.34
CA GLU A 759 -16.11 9.86 -27.38
C GLU A 759 -15.32 10.49 -28.55
N ARG A 760 -15.76 11.64 -29.07
CA ARG A 760 -15.03 12.37 -30.12
C ARG A 760 -13.65 12.81 -29.68
N LEU A 761 -13.54 13.34 -28.45
CA LEU A 761 -12.27 13.76 -27.87
C LEU A 761 -11.33 12.56 -27.68
N PHE A 762 -11.86 11.42 -27.26
CA PHE A 762 -11.07 10.22 -27.11
C PHE A 762 -10.53 9.72 -28.45
N HIS A 763 -11.37 9.64 -29.48
CA HIS A 763 -10.93 9.19 -30.80
C HIS A 763 -9.96 10.16 -31.47
N SER A 764 -9.99 11.45 -31.13
CA SER A 764 -8.98 12.40 -31.61
C SER A 764 -7.64 12.28 -30.88
N LEU A 765 -7.66 11.95 -29.58
CA LEU A 765 -6.46 11.82 -28.75
C LEU A 765 -5.79 10.43 -28.83
N PHE A 766 -6.55 9.37 -29.08
CA PHE A 766 -6.07 7.98 -29.01
C PHE A 766 -6.42 7.20 -30.27
N LYS A 767 -5.40 6.63 -30.92
CA LYS A 767 -5.54 5.73 -32.06
C LYS A 767 -5.87 4.29 -31.67
N SER A 768 -5.53 3.89 -30.44
CA SER A 768 -5.76 2.55 -29.89
C SER A 768 -6.78 2.60 -28.76
N GLY A 769 -7.61 1.57 -28.66
CA GLY A 769 -8.63 1.45 -27.62
C GLY A 769 -8.13 0.77 -26.34
N ASN A 770 -8.95 0.83 -25.28
CA ASN A 770 -8.66 0.26 -23.97
C ASN A 770 -8.98 -1.24 -23.84
N LEU A 771 -9.59 -1.84 -24.86
CA LEU A 771 -9.95 -3.26 -24.92
C LEU A 771 -9.34 -3.91 -26.16
N LEU A 772 -9.25 -5.24 -26.15
CA LEU A 772 -8.82 -6.10 -27.25
C LEU A 772 -9.96 -7.02 -27.67
N SER A 773 -10.08 -7.22 -28.98
CA SER A 773 -10.90 -8.28 -29.58
C SER A 773 -10.07 -9.10 -30.56
N TYR A 774 -10.40 -10.37 -30.68
CA TYR A 774 -9.65 -11.35 -31.47
C TYR A 774 -10.55 -12.41 -32.09
N VAL A 775 -10.15 -12.87 -33.26
CA VAL A 775 -10.68 -14.04 -33.96
C VAL A 775 -9.49 -14.81 -34.51
N VAL A 776 -9.29 -16.02 -34.02
CA VAL A 776 -8.17 -16.86 -34.41
C VAL A 776 -8.67 -18.26 -34.79
N ARG A 777 -8.00 -18.92 -35.73
CA ARG A 777 -8.37 -20.22 -36.27
C ARG A 777 -7.30 -21.25 -35.93
N SER A 778 -7.70 -22.38 -35.37
CA SER A 778 -6.78 -23.48 -35.05
C SER A 778 -6.15 -24.05 -36.32
N VAL A 779 -4.83 -24.19 -36.34
CA VAL A 779 -4.05 -24.74 -37.48
C VAL A 779 -4.08 -26.27 -37.49
#